data_AF-A0A3R6UPH3-F1
#
_entry.id   AF-A0A3R6UPH3-F1
#
_cell.length_a   1.000
_cell.length_b   1.000
_cell.length_c   1.000
_cell.angle_alpha   90.00
_cell.angle_beta   90.00
_cell.angle_gamma   90.00
#
_symmetry.space_group_name_H-M   'P 1'
#
loop_
_entity.id
_entity.type
_entity.pdbx_description
1 polymer ?
#
loop_
_entity_poly.entity_id
_entity_poly.type
_entity_poly.pdbx_seq_one_letter_code
_entity_poly.pdbx_strand_id
1 'polypeptide(L)'
;MANTNRRKHICTGLMAHVDSGKTTLSEALLYTSGAIRKLGKVDTKDAFLDTDERERARGITIFSKQAELTWRDTDLTLLDTPGHVDFSAEMERVLQVLDYAVLLISGSDGVQGHTQTLWNLLQQYEIPTFFFVNKMDQPGADQAAVMTELKERLSEGCIDFSASSVLADAVIADVADAKKDYDAKQTMDSGMNTDQSVLSLETWYEELATCQEEALETYLETGTVSEAQIRAMIRDREVFPCYFGSALKMEGIETFLNGFEFWTEEDTYPSEFSAKVYKISRDEQGNRLTHLKVTGGVLKVKDLLRTKSDGEDDVLEKVNQIRVYSGEKYEVRQRAEAGEICAVTGLAETYPGQGLGEEAETLPPLLEPVLTCQVCLPEGCDPALMLPKLKLLEEEQPELHIVWDEQLQEIQAQIMGEIQTEILQSVIAERFGIDVTFGKSHIVYKETIANTVEGVGHFEPLRHYAEVHLLLEPLPAGSGLQIDVDCSEDMLDKNWQRLIVTHLLEREHRGVLTGSAITDMKITLIAGRAHQKHTEGGDFRQATYRAIRQGLMEAESVLLEPYYQFRIELPEQMIGRAMTDIEKMNGTFEITQAQGGLSVLTGRAPVSEMQDYPKEVAAYTKGFGRIFLTLDGYAPCHNAAEVIDAIGYDAEHDTANPSGSVFCAHGAGFTVPWNEVKEHMHVEGWQPETVKREELPERATRSVMDEWIGVDEVDAILEKTFYANSGARTRRNGVVRRRRVESRTESVTRNFTSQPKKQEYLLVDGYNIIFAWDELKDLARENMDSARGILLDKLCNYQGMKQIEVIAVFDAYRVIGHETECFDYHNIHVVFTKEAETADQYIEKFAHTNASKYQVTVATSDGLEQVIIRGEGCRLLSARDLHAEMELAGKQLSETYMQESTTKNRLIGELLEAQKKNGAST
;
A
#
# COMPACT_ATOMS: atom_id res chain seq x y z
N MET A 1 -46.08 -15.36 -19.78
CA MET A 1 -45.35 -16.55 -20.24
C MET A 1 -44.27 -16.08 -21.21
N ALA A 2 -43.11 -15.68 -20.69
CA ALA A 2 -41.99 -15.17 -21.47
C ALA A 2 -40.74 -15.97 -21.07
N ASN A 3 -40.09 -16.60 -22.06
CA ASN A 3 -38.78 -17.27 -22.05
C ASN A 3 -38.36 -18.02 -20.76
N THR A 4 -38.92 -19.21 -20.52
CA THR A 4 -38.45 -20.17 -19.50
C THR A 4 -37.43 -21.17 -20.05
N ASN A 5 -36.52 -20.76 -20.94
CA ASN A 5 -35.57 -21.70 -21.59
C ASN A 5 -34.14 -21.15 -21.70
N ARG A 6 -33.79 -20.12 -20.92
CA ARG A 6 -32.40 -19.65 -20.81
C ARG A 6 -31.77 -20.38 -19.63
N ARG A 7 -30.64 -21.06 -19.88
CA ARG A 7 -29.82 -21.67 -18.84
C ARG A 7 -29.10 -20.59 -18.06
N LYS A 8 -28.88 -20.81 -16.76
CA LYS A 8 -28.09 -19.90 -15.93
C LYS A 8 -26.63 -19.98 -16.37
N HIS A 9 -25.95 -18.84 -16.51
CA HIS A 9 -24.50 -18.80 -16.71
C HIS A 9 -23.82 -18.43 -15.40
N ILE A 10 -22.89 -19.26 -14.95
CA ILE A 10 -22.17 -19.02 -13.68
C ILE A 10 -20.68 -19.24 -13.91
N CYS A 11 -19.88 -18.22 -13.59
CA CYS A 11 -18.44 -18.36 -13.50
C CYS A 11 -18.01 -18.68 -12.06
N THR A 12 -17.24 -19.76 -11.90
CA THR A 12 -16.80 -20.24 -10.59
C THR A 12 -15.33 -20.56 -10.56
N GLY A 13 -14.65 -20.09 -9.51
CA GLY A 13 -13.24 -20.39 -9.26
C GLY A 13 -13.07 -21.54 -8.27
N LEU A 14 -12.17 -22.49 -8.56
CA LEU A 14 -11.73 -23.47 -7.57
C LEU A 14 -10.45 -22.99 -6.90
N MET A 15 -10.51 -22.83 -5.58
CA MET A 15 -9.40 -22.30 -4.80
C MET A 15 -9.04 -23.28 -3.69
N ALA A 16 -7.75 -23.50 -3.46
CA ALA A 16 -7.32 -24.44 -2.44
C ALA A 16 -5.88 -24.20 -2.01
N HIS A 17 -5.52 -24.61 -0.80
CA HIS A 17 -4.12 -24.80 -0.46
C HIS A 17 -3.51 -25.97 -1.25
N VAL A 18 -2.19 -25.94 -1.43
CA VAL A 18 -1.41 -27.02 -2.05
C VAL A 18 -1.82 -28.37 -1.46
N ASP A 19 -1.89 -29.37 -2.33
CA ASP A 19 -2.30 -30.74 -2.02
C ASP A 19 -3.74 -30.91 -1.49
N SER A 20 -4.60 -29.90 -1.42
CA SER A 20 -6.00 -30.08 -0.99
C SER A 20 -6.87 -30.86 -2.00
N GLY A 21 -6.31 -31.22 -3.16
CA GLY A 21 -6.98 -32.01 -4.19
C GLY A 21 -7.85 -31.21 -5.16
N LYS A 22 -7.47 -29.95 -5.42
CA LYS A 22 -8.15 -29.03 -6.36
C LYS A 22 -8.29 -29.62 -7.77
N THR A 23 -7.19 -30.03 -8.40
CA THR A 23 -7.24 -30.66 -9.73
C THR A 23 -8.04 -31.96 -9.70
N THR A 24 -7.95 -32.74 -8.62
CA THR A 24 -8.76 -33.97 -8.48
C THR A 24 -10.26 -33.65 -8.41
N LEU A 25 -10.65 -32.56 -7.74
CA LEU A 25 -12.03 -32.11 -7.70
C LEU A 25 -12.48 -31.60 -9.07
N SER A 26 -11.67 -30.80 -9.76
CA SER A 26 -12.01 -30.29 -11.09
C SER A 26 -12.25 -31.42 -12.11
N GLU A 27 -11.39 -32.44 -12.11
CA GLU A 27 -11.60 -33.68 -12.87
C GLU A 27 -12.92 -34.39 -12.50
N ALA A 28 -13.20 -34.52 -11.21
CA ALA A 28 -14.41 -35.19 -10.73
C ALA A 28 -15.68 -34.44 -11.17
N LEU A 29 -15.68 -33.11 -11.12
CA LEU A 29 -16.80 -32.26 -11.58
C LEU A 29 -17.00 -32.40 -13.10
N LEU A 30 -15.92 -32.34 -13.88
CA LEU A 30 -15.96 -32.51 -15.33
C LEU A 30 -16.43 -33.90 -15.75
N TYR A 31 -16.03 -34.95 -15.03
CA TYR A 31 -16.45 -36.31 -15.32
C TYR A 31 -17.92 -36.54 -14.95
N THR A 32 -18.34 -36.04 -13.79
CA THR A 32 -19.72 -36.20 -13.30
C THR A 32 -20.72 -35.48 -14.20
N SER A 33 -20.37 -34.28 -14.66
CA SER A 33 -21.17 -33.52 -15.63
C SER A 33 -21.18 -34.12 -17.05
N GLY A 34 -20.30 -35.08 -17.33
CA GLY A 34 -20.16 -35.70 -18.65
C GLY A 34 -19.37 -34.87 -19.67
N ALA A 35 -18.75 -33.76 -19.24
CA ALA A 35 -17.86 -32.95 -20.08
C ALA A 35 -16.64 -33.74 -20.56
N ILE A 36 -16.10 -34.62 -19.70
CA ILE A 36 -15.05 -35.58 -20.05
C ILE A 36 -15.55 -37.03 -19.97
N ARG A 37 -15.07 -37.87 -20.88
CA ARG A 37 -15.49 -39.29 -20.99
C ARG A 37 -14.71 -40.25 -20.10
N LYS A 38 -13.55 -39.82 -19.61
CA LYS A 38 -12.65 -40.59 -18.76
C LYS A 38 -12.12 -39.67 -17.68
N LEU A 39 -12.08 -40.18 -16.46
CA LEU A 39 -11.50 -39.48 -15.32
C LEU A 39 -9.97 -39.57 -15.41
N GLY A 40 -9.29 -38.43 -15.49
CA GLY A 40 -7.83 -38.35 -15.35
C GLY A 40 -7.40 -38.32 -13.88
N LYS A 41 -6.12 -38.58 -13.60
CA LYS A 41 -5.53 -38.37 -12.27
C LYS A 41 -4.20 -37.64 -12.38
N VAL A 42 -3.93 -36.80 -11.38
CA VAL A 42 -2.67 -36.06 -11.25
C VAL A 42 -1.48 -37.03 -11.13
N ASP A 43 -1.60 -38.08 -10.31
CA ASP A 43 -0.55 -39.09 -10.10
C ASP A 43 -0.16 -39.83 -11.40
N THR A 44 -1.12 -40.00 -12.31
CA THR A 44 -0.89 -40.63 -13.62
C THR A 44 -0.60 -39.63 -14.73
N LYS A 45 -0.52 -38.33 -14.40
CA LYS A 45 -0.21 -37.20 -15.30
C LYS A 45 -1.15 -37.09 -16.50
N ASP A 46 -2.39 -37.51 -16.35
CA ASP A 46 -3.41 -37.53 -17.41
C ASP A 46 -4.65 -36.68 -17.08
N ALA A 47 -4.54 -35.78 -16.09
CA ALA A 47 -5.56 -34.77 -15.82
C ALA A 47 -5.77 -33.86 -17.05
N PHE A 48 -7.05 -33.61 -17.36
CA PHE A 48 -7.56 -32.75 -18.41
C PHE A 48 -7.12 -31.29 -18.25
N LEU A 49 -7.08 -30.79 -17.01
CA LEU A 49 -6.66 -29.41 -16.75
C LEU A 49 -5.15 -29.25 -16.59
N ASP A 50 -4.41 -30.24 -16.09
CA ASP A 50 -2.93 -30.15 -16.03
C ASP A 50 -2.31 -30.57 -17.38
N THR A 51 -2.48 -29.72 -18.40
CA THR A 51 -1.90 -29.96 -19.73
C THR A 51 -0.43 -29.58 -19.87
N ASP A 52 0.06 -28.66 -19.04
CA ASP A 52 1.44 -28.18 -19.08
C ASP A 52 2.39 -29.26 -18.52
N GLU A 53 3.51 -29.51 -19.21
CA GLU A 53 4.48 -30.52 -18.79
C GLU A 53 5.05 -30.23 -17.39
N ARG A 54 5.16 -28.95 -17.00
CA ARG A 54 5.69 -28.52 -15.70
C ARG A 54 4.69 -28.78 -14.58
N GLU A 55 3.41 -28.53 -14.83
CA GLU A 55 2.32 -28.86 -13.90
C GLU A 55 2.28 -30.38 -13.69
N ARG A 56 2.36 -31.17 -14.77
CA ARG A 56 2.44 -32.64 -14.68
C ARG A 56 3.70 -33.15 -13.99
N ALA A 57 4.82 -32.45 -14.14
CA ALA A 57 6.09 -32.84 -13.50
C ALA A 57 6.05 -32.63 -11.99
N ARG A 58 5.47 -31.51 -11.54
CA ARG A 58 5.45 -31.11 -10.13
C ARG A 58 4.18 -31.48 -9.37
N GLY A 59 3.08 -31.78 -10.07
CA GLY A 59 1.78 -32.08 -9.46
C GLY A 59 1.06 -30.86 -8.86
N ILE A 60 1.40 -29.64 -9.32
CA ILE A 60 0.79 -28.39 -8.87
C ILE A 60 0.23 -27.62 -10.07
N THR A 61 -0.88 -26.89 -9.87
CA THR A 61 -1.41 -25.96 -10.88
C THR A 61 -0.64 -24.65 -10.83
N ILE A 62 -0.13 -24.22 -11.98
CA ILE A 62 0.71 -23.03 -12.15
C ILE A 62 -0.07 -21.95 -12.90
N PHE A 63 -0.83 -22.34 -13.92
CA PHE A 63 -1.58 -21.40 -14.76
C PHE A 63 -3.08 -21.59 -14.59
N SER A 64 -3.80 -20.48 -14.50
CA SER A 64 -5.26 -20.51 -14.43
C SER A 64 -5.85 -20.99 -15.75
N LYS A 65 -6.74 -21.99 -15.69
CA LYS A 65 -7.37 -22.64 -16.86
C LYS A 65 -8.88 -22.66 -16.76
N GLN A 66 -9.51 -22.53 -17.92
CA GLN A 66 -10.97 -22.53 -18.08
C GLN A 66 -11.47 -23.91 -18.52
N ALA A 67 -12.56 -24.37 -17.92
CA ALA A 67 -13.31 -25.54 -18.36
C ALA A 67 -14.80 -25.22 -18.41
N GLU A 68 -15.47 -25.62 -19.50
CA GLU A 68 -16.91 -25.46 -19.65
C GLU A 68 -17.61 -26.78 -19.30
N LEU A 69 -18.59 -26.72 -18.40
CA LEU A 69 -19.44 -27.87 -18.08
C LEU A 69 -20.90 -27.45 -17.93
N THR A 70 -21.82 -28.33 -18.34
CA THR A 70 -23.26 -28.12 -18.16
C THR A 70 -23.75 -29.11 -17.12
N TRP A 71 -24.42 -28.62 -16.08
CA TRP A 71 -25.13 -29.45 -15.11
C TRP A 71 -26.59 -29.00 -15.02
N ARG A 72 -27.51 -29.90 -15.38
CA ARG A 72 -28.96 -29.60 -15.46
C ARG A 72 -29.23 -28.36 -16.34
N ASP A 73 -29.81 -27.31 -15.75
CA ASP A 73 -30.16 -26.05 -16.42
C ASP A 73 -29.14 -24.93 -16.17
N THR A 74 -27.93 -25.26 -15.74
CA THR A 74 -26.81 -24.33 -15.50
C THR A 74 -25.61 -24.67 -16.37
N ASP A 75 -25.13 -23.66 -17.11
CA ASP A 75 -23.85 -23.69 -17.81
C ASP A 75 -22.80 -23.04 -16.90
N LEU A 76 -21.80 -23.82 -16.49
CA LEU A 76 -20.78 -23.44 -15.52
C LEU A 76 -19.42 -23.31 -16.19
N THR A 77 -18.84 -22.13 -16.06
CA THR A 77 -17.46 -21.84 -16.45
C THR A 77 -16.58 -22.02 -15.21
N LEU A 78 -15.82 -23.11 -15.17
CA LEU A 78 -14.88 -23.42 -14.10
C LEU A 78 -13.53 -22.78 -14.39
N LEU A 79 -13.06 -21.91 -13.50
CA LEU A 79 -11.70 -21.37 -13.50
C LEU A 79 -10.87 -22.08 -12.44
N ASP A 80 -9.94 -22.92 -12.87
CA ASP A 80 -9.04 -23.63 -11.99
C ASP A 80 -7.84 -22.73 -11.66
N THR A 81 -7.73 -22.23 -10.42
CA THR A 81 -6.68 -21.27 -10.04
C THR A 81 -5.48 -21.96 -9.40
N PRO A 82 -4.26 -21.40 -9.46
CA PRO A 82 -3.13 -21.90 -8.68
C PRO A 82 -3.42 -21.94 -7.18
N GLY A 83 -2.89 -22.95 -6.48
CA GLY A 83 -3.04 -23.12 -5.02
C GLY A 83 -1.74 -22.91 -4.23
N HIS A 84 -0.67 -22.54 -4.94
CA HIS A 84 0.65 -22.30 -4.37
C HIS A 84 0.88 -20.80 -4.18
N VAL A 85 1.51 -20.42 -3.06
CA VAL A 85 1.74 -19.02 -2.68
C VAL A 85 2.46 -18.21 -3.77
N ASP A 86 3.48 -18.78 -4.42
CA ASP A 86 4.23 -18.18 -5.52
C ASP A 86 3.39 -17.77 -6.76
N PHE A 87 2.16 -18.31 -6.93
CA PHE A 87 1.27 -17.96 -8.04
C PHE A 87 0.00 -17.25 -7.58
N SER A 88 0.01 -16.70 -6.35
CA SER A 88 -1.17 -16.07 -5.78
C SER A 88 -1.61 -14.82 -6.55
N ALA A 89 -0.68 -14.12 -7.20
CA ALA A 89 -1.02 -13.02 -8.14
C ALA A 89 -1.90 -13.49 -9.30
N GLU A 90 -1.58 -14.64 -9.91
CA GLU A 90 -2.40 -15.19 -10.99
C GLU A 90 -3.78 -15.64 -10.50
N MET A 91 -3.84 -16.15 -9.28
CA MET A 91 -5.11 -16.49 -8.62
C MET A 91 -5.94 -15.23 -8.29
N GLU A 92 -5.31 -14.16 -7.80
CA GLU A 92 -5.98 -12.91 -7.47
C GLU A 92 -6.61 -12.24 -8.69
N ARG A 93 -5.92 -12.26 -9.84
CA ARG A 93 -6.50 -11.76 -11.09
C ARG A 93 -7.78 -12.49 -11.47
N VAL A 94 -7.87 -13.80 -11.20
CA VAL A 94 -9.08 -14.58 -11.50
C VAL A 94 -10.24 -14.20 -10.60
N LEU A 95 -10.01 -13.84 -9.34
CA LEU A 95 -11.08 -13.45 -8.40
C LEU A 95 -11.98 -12.36 -8.96
N GLN A 96 -11.40 -11.42 -9.71
CA GLN A 96 -12.08 -10.26 -10.25
C GLN A 96 -13.21 -10.58 -11.25
N VAL A 97 -13.27 -11.81 -11.77
CA VAL A 97 -14.26 -12.25 -12.75
C VAL A 97 -15.16 -13.39 -12.24
N LEU A 98 -15.03 -13.81 -10.99
CA LEU A 98 -15.86 -14.88 -10.44
C LEU A 98 -17.24 -14.35 -10.00
N ASP A 99 -18.29 -15.14 -10.23
CA ASP A 99 -19.59 -14.93 -9.58
C ASP A 99 -19.62 -15.65 -8.22
N TYR A 100 -19.01 -16.84 -8.17
CA TYR A 100 -18.90 -17.66 -6.96
C TYR A 100 -17.50 -18.27 -6.85
N ALA A 101 -17.08 -18.58 -5.63
CA ALA A 101 -15.85 -19.33 -5.37
C ALA A 101 -16.16 -20.64 -4.65
N VAL A 102 -15.37 -21.67 -4.92
CA VAL A 102 -15.36 -22.92 -4.17
C VAL A 102 -14.00 -23.02 -3.48
N LEU A 103 -13.99 -22.86 -2.16
CA LEU A 103 -12.81 -22.97 -1.34
C LEU A 103 -12.70 -24.41 -0.81
N LEU A 104 -11.69 -25.13 -1.30
CA LEU A 104 -11.44 -26.51 -0.91
C LEU A 104 -10.58 -26.57 0.33
N ILE A 105 -10.95 -27.47 1.23
CA ILE A 105 -10.25 -27.71 2.50
C ILE A 105 -10.00 -29.20 2.63
N SER A 106 -8.79 -29.58 3.03
CA SER A 106 -8.45 -30.97 3.29
C SER A 106 -9.05 -31.40 4.62
N GLY A 107 -9.88 -32.44 4.64
CA GLY A 107 -10.51 -32.95 5.85
C GLY A 107 -9.51 -33.49 6.89
N SER A 108 -8.33 -33.93 6.46
CA SER A 108 -7.25 -34.37 7.36
C SER A 108 -6.45 -33.20 7.94
N ASP A 109 -6.28 -32.13 7.17
CA ASP A 109 -5.34 -31.06 7.49
C ASP A 109 -6.05 -29.83 8.09
N GLY A 110 -7.35 -29.67 7.87
CA GLY A 110 -8.13 -28.55 8.40
C GLY A 110 -7.77 -27.20 7.75
N VAL A 111 -7.98 -26.11 8.49
CA VAL A 111 -7.76 -24.74 7.99
C VAL A 111 -6.28 -24.36 8.11
N GLN A 112 -5.60 -24.23 6.97
CA GLN A 112 -4.19 -23.86 6.86
C GLN A 112 -3.99 -22.34 6.72
N GLY A 113 -2.76 -21.84 6.94
CA GLY A 113 -2.45 -20.41 6.83
C GLY A 113 -2.71 -19.83 5.44
N HIS A 114 -2.43 -20.58 4.37
CA HIS A 114 -2.79 -20.15 3.02
C HIS A 114 -4.31 -20.17 2.80
N THR A 115 -5.04 -21.13 3.36
CA THR A 115 -6.53 -21.13 3.30
C THR A 115 -7.10 -19.85 3.89
N GLN A 116 -6.55 -19.37 5.00
CA GLN A 116 -6.93 -18.06 5.57
C GLN A 116 -6.61 -16.91 4.62
N THR A 117 -5.48 -17.00 3.90
CA THR A 117 -5.12 -15.98 2.91
C THR A 117 -6.11 -15.93 1.76
N LEU A 118 -6.49 -17.10 1.22
CA LEU A 118 -7.53 -17.21 0.20
C LEU A 118 -8.87 -16.67 0.71
N TRP A 119 -9.23 -17.00 1.95
CA TRP A 119 -10.45 -16.52 2.59
C TRP A 119 -10.49 -14.99 2.73
N ASN A 120 -9.41 -14.38 3.19
CA ASN A 120 -9.32 -12.93 3.32
C ASN A 120 -9.40 -12.23 1.96
N LEU A 121 -8.78 -12.81 0.91
CA LEU A 121 -8.92 -12.29 -0.46
C LEU A 121 -10.37 -12.39 -0.93
N LEU A 122 -11.01 -13.55 -0.74
CA LEU A 122 -12.42 -13.70 -1.06
C LEU A 122 -13.26 -12.65 -0.33
N GLN A 123 -13.04 -12.43 0.99
CA GLN A 123 -13.65 -11.35 1.80
C GLN A 123 -13.51 -9.98 1.16
N GLN A 124 -12.30 -9.60 0.78
CA GLN A 124 -12.04 -8.29 0.22
C GLN A 124 -12.64 -8.07 -1.17
N TYR A 125 -12.73 -9.12 -1.99
CA TYR A 125 -13.38 -9.07 -3.30
C TYR A 125 -14.90 -9.31 -3.24
N GLU A 126 -15.49 -9.44 -2.05
CA GLU A 126 -16.93 -9.63 -1.85
C GLU A 126 -17.52 -10.87 -2.56
N ILE A 127 -16.72 -11.92 -2.78
CA ILE A 127 -17.15 -13.10 -3.57
C ILE A 127 -17.91 -14.13 -2.71
N PRO A 128 -19.16 -14.49 -3.08
CA PRO A 128 -19.91 -15.60 -2.47
C PRO A 128 -19.14 -16.92 -2.53
N THR A 129 -19.04 -17.62 -1.40
CA THR A 129 -18.12 -18.76 -1.25
C THR A 129 -18.82 -20.02 -0.76
N PHE A 130 -18.57 -21.12 -1.46
CA PHE A 130 -18.91 -22.48 -1.06
C PHE A 130 -17.67 -23.19 -0.52
N PHE A 131 -17.83 -24.00 0.52
CA PHE A 131 -16.76 -24.84 1.04
C PHE A 131 -16.93 -26.28 0.57
N PHE A 132 -15.85 -26.87 0.07
CA PHE A 132 -15.80 -28.32 -0.20
C PHE A 132 -14.68 -28.96 0.62
N VAL A 133 -15.06 -29.70 1.66
CA VAL A 133 -14.12 -30.45 2.50
C VAL A 133 -13.82 -31.78 1.83
N ASN A 134 -12.64 -31.85 1.22
CA ASN A 134 -12.17 -32.97 0.43
C ASN A 134 -11.36 -33.97 1.29
N LYS A 135 -10.98 -35.11 0.71
CA LYS A 135 -10.15 -36.15 1.36
C LYS A 135 -10.74 -36.73 2.65
N MET A 136 -12.08 -36.78 2.75
CA MET A 136 -12.77 -37.40 3.89
C MET A 136 -12.51 -38.92 4.00
N ASP A 137 -11.86 -39.53 3.00
CA ASP A 137 -11.40 -40.92 3.03
C ASP A 137 -10.09 -41.13 3.82
N GLN A 138 -9.41 -40.05 4.23
CA GLN A 138 -8.12 -40.14 4.94
C GLN A 138 -8.27 -40.38 6.45
N PRO A 139 -7.33 -41.14 7.07
CA PRO A 139 -7.32 -41.33 8.51
C PRO A 139 -7.03 -40.01 9.22
N GLY A 140 -7.97 -39.57 10.07
CA GLY A 140 -7.89 -38.29 10.78
C GLY A 140 -8.93 -37.26 10.31
N ALA A 141 -9.62 -37.50 9.18
CA ALA A 141 -10.73 -36.68 8.77
C ALA A 141 -11.96 -36.90 9.67
N ASP A 142 -12.38 -35.86 10.38
CA ASP A 142 -13.57 -35.84 11.24
C ASP A 142 -14.45 -34.64 10.86
N GLN A 143 -15.65 -34.92 10.35
CA GLN A 143 -16.60 -33.92 9.88
C GLN A 143 -16.97 -32.90 10.96
N ALA A 144 -17.19 -33.34 12.21
CA ALA A 144 -17.61 -32.46 13.30
C ALA A 144 -16.46 -31.55 13.77
N ALA A 145 -15.25 -32.11 13.83
CA ALA A 145 -14.06 -31.35 14.20
C ALA A 145 -13.74 -30.28 13.16
N VAL A 146 -13.74 -30.64 11.86
CA VAL A 146 -13.48 -29.68 10.78
C VAL A 146 -14.54 -28.59 10.75
N MET A 147 -15.83 -28.93 10.89
CA MET A 147 -16.89 -27.92 10.95
C MET A 147 -16.71 -26.91 12.08
N THR A 148 -16.29 -27.38 13.27
CA THR A 148 -15.97 -26.50 14.39
C THR A 148 -14.79 -25.57 14.04
N GLU A 149 -13.74 -26.10 13.41
CA GLU A 149 -12.59 -25.30 12.98
C GLU A 149 -12.97 -24.25 11.93
N LEU A 150 -13.86 -24.58 10.99
CA LEU A 150 -14.38 -23.62 9.99
C LEU A 150 -15.12 -22.46 10.66
N LYS A 151 -15.98 -22.76 11.63
CA LYS A 151 -16.74 -21.75 12.38
C LYS A 151 -15.81 -20.83 13.18
N GLU A 152 -14.84 -21.40 13.89
CA GLU A 152 -13.91 -20.63 14.73
C GLU A 152 -12.92 -19.76 13.95
N ARG A 153 -12.42 -20.24 12.79
CA ARG A 153 -11.32 -19.57 12.06
C ARG A 153 -11.77 -18.75 10.86
N LEU A 154 -12.86 -19.14 10.20
CA LEU A 154 -13.32 -18.49 8.97
C LEU A 154 -14.56 -17.65 9.21
N SER A 155 -15.67 -18.29 9.62
CA SER A 155 -16.93 -17.61 9.94
C SER A 155 -17.93 -18.55 10.63
N GLU A 156 -18.63 -18.05 11.64
CA GLU A 156 -19.79 -18.72 12.27
C GLU A 156 -20.89 -19.11 11.26
N GLY A 157 -20.96 -18.41 10.11
CA GLY A 157 -21.89 -18.70 9.02
C GLY A 157 -21.58 -19.96 8.20
N CYS A 158 -20.52 -20.72 8.54
CA CYS A 158 -20.23 -22.01 7.90
C CYS A 158 -21.23 -23.08 8.35
N ILE A 159 -22.07 -23.56 7.43
CA ILE A 159 -23.18 -24.49 7.76
C ILE A 159 -23.08 -25.74 6.87
N ASP A 160 -23.35 -26.92 7.41
CA ASP A 160 -23.35 -28.17 6.65
C ASP A 160 -24.59 -28.31 5.74
N PHE A 161 -24.35 -28.35 4.44
CA PHE A 161 -25.37 -28.51 3.40
C PHE A 161 -25.36 -29.91 2.78
N SER A 162 -24.53 -30.84 3.27
CA SER A 162 -24.43 -32.20 2.70
C SER A 162 -25.72 -33.02 2.86
N ALA A 163 -26.46 -32.76 3.95
CA ALA A 163 -27.79 -33.33 4.20
C ALA A 163 -28.91 -32.68 3.37
N SER A 164 -28.65 -31.54 2.69
CA SER A 164 -29.64 -30.83 1.87
C SER A 164 -30.04 -31.60 0.60
N SER A 165 -29.34 -32.67 0.23
CA SER A 165 -29.78 -33.60 -0.81
C SER A 165 -31.14 -34.25 -0.49
N VAL A 166 -31.45 -34.43 0.79
CA VAL A 166 -32.79 -34.88 1.24
C VAL A 166 -33.83 -33.76 1.10
N LEU A 167 -33.39 -32.49 1.20
CA LEU A 167 -34.24 -31.31 1.00
C LEU A 167 -34.51 -31.04 -0.48
N ALA A 168 -33.57 -31.24 -1.41
CA ALA A 168 -33.85 -31.03 -2.83
C ALA A 168 -35.02 -31.90 -3.36
N ASP A 169 -35.14 -33.13 -2.88
CA ASP A 169 -36.27 -34.01 -3.21
C ASP A 169 -37.52 -33.75 -2.34
N ALA A 170 -37.35 -33.34 -1.08
CA ALA A 170 -38.47 -33.03 -0.18
C ALA A 170 -39.11 -31.65 -0.46
N VAL A 171 -38.35 -30.69 -0.97
CA VAL A 171 -38.80 -29.33 -1.32
C VAL A 171 -39.56 -29.32 -2.65
N ILE A 172 -39.26 -30.27 -3.55
CA ILE A 172 -40.10 -30.54 -4.74
C ILE A 172 -41.49 -31.08 -4.33
N ALA A 173 -41.62 -31.65 -3.13
CA ALA A 173 -42.89 -32.10 -2.57
C ALA A 173 -43.45 -31.06 -1.59
N ASP A 174 -44.11 -30.04 -2.15
CA ASP A 174 -44.98 -29.06 -1.47
C ASP A 174 -45.43 -29.51 -0.06
N VAL A 175 -45.04 -28.73 0.96
CA VAL A 175 -45.38 -28.88 2.39
C VAL A 175 -46.89 -28.70 2.67
N ALA A 176 -47.76 -28.74 1.66
CA ALA A 176 -49.21 -28.66 1.82
C ALA A 176 -49.96 -30.00 1.68
N ASP A 177 -49.43 -31.02 0.99
CA ASP A 177 -50.20 -32.25 0.67
C ASP A 177 -49.70 -33.54 1.34
N ALA A 178 -48.53 -33.54 2.00
CA ALA A 178 -47.99 -34.74 2.67
C ALA A 178 -48.61 -35.07 4.05
N LYS A 179 -49.68 -34.37 4.47
CA LYS A 179 -50.43 -34.69 5.70
C LYS A 179 -51.66 -35.61 5.49
N LYS A 180 -51.91 -36.10 4.27
CA LYS A 180 -53.12 -36.91 4.01
C LYS A 180 -52.97 -38.27 3.34
N ASP A 181 -51.82 -38.64 2.76
CA ASP A 181 -51.72 -39.92 2.02
C ASP A 181 -50.63 -40.90 2.49
N TYR A 182 -50.02 -40.67 3.66
CA TYR A 182 -48.98 -41.54 4.23
C TYR A 182 -49.47 -42.54 5.29
N ASP A 183 -50.72 -42.99 5.19
CA ASP A 183 -51.28 -44.04 6.08
C ASP A 183 -51.52 -45.39 5.35
N ALA A 184 -50.96 -45.57 4.15
CA ALA A 184 -51.18 -46.79 3.37
C ALA A 184 -49.95 -47.24 2.56
N LYS A 185 -48.92 -47.75 3.25
CA LYS A 185 -48.18 -49.00 2.91
C LYS A 185 -46.79 -49.00 3.56
N GLN A 186 -46.70 -49.64 4.72
CA GLN A 186 -45.46 -50.33 5.13
C GLN A 186 -45.28 -51.59 4.28
N THR A 187 -44.08 -51.82 3.74
CA THR A 187 -43.40 -53.12 3.80
C THR A 187 -41.95 -53.00 3.32
N MET A 188 -41.00 -53.18 4.27
CA MET A 188 -39.62 -53.72 4.18
C MET A 188 -38.69 -53.11 3.10
N ASP A 189 -37.53 -52.53 3.40
CA ASP A 189 -36.42 -52.97 4.26
C ASP A 189 -35.43 -51.79 4.42
N SER A 190 -34.58 -51.81 5.46
CA SER A 190 -33.53 -50.83 5.87
C SER A 190 -33.98 -49.67 6.77
N GLY A 191 -33.64 -49.76 8.06
CA GLY A 191 -33.97 -48.78 9.09
C GLY A 191 -33.12 -47.51 9.04
N MET A 192 -33.75 -46.37 8.82
CA MET A 192 -33.32 -45.07 9.31
C MET A 192 -34.43 -44.53 10.22
N ASN A 193 -34.06 -44.09 11.43
CA ASN A 193 -34.98 -43.52 12.42
C ASN A 193 -35.49 -42.16 11.93
N THR A 194 -36.77 -42.08 11.58
CA THR A 194 -37.47 -40.86 11.14
C THR A 194 -37.46 -39.71 12.17
N ASP A 195 -37.23 -39.98 13.45
CA ASP A 195 -37.14 -38.94 14.49
C ASP A 195 -35.82 -38.15 14.45
N GLN A 196 -34.71 -38.78 14.03
CA GLN A 196 -33.39 -38.11 13.96
C GLN A 196 -33.30 -37.11 12.80
N SER A 197 -33.98 -37.38 11.68
CA SER A 197 -33.99 -36.50 10.51
C SER A 197 -34.78 -35.21 10.71
N VAL A 198 -35.84 -35.23 11.54
CA VAL A 198 -36.64 -34.03 11.83
C VAL A 198 -35.89 -33.12 12.80
N LEU A 199 -35.30 -33.69 13.85
CA LEU A 199 -34.44 -32.96 14.79
C LEU A 199 -33.24 -32.31 14.09
N SER A 200 -32.62 -32.96 13.10
CA SER A 200 -31.51 -32.36 12.35
C SER A 200 -31.92 -31.21 11.43
N LEU A 201 -33.16 -31.21 10.93
CA LEU A 201 -33.67 -30.13 10.06
C LEU A 201 -34.03 -28.88 10.86
N GLU A 202 -34.62 -29.04 12.05
CA GLU A 202 -34.88 -27.91 12.95
C GLU A 202 -33.56 -27.24 13.36
N THR A 203 -32.53 -28.03 13.74
CA THR A 203 -31.21 -27.49 14.06
C THR A 203 -30.57 -26.78 12.87
N TRP A 204 -30.76 -27.27 11.64
CA TRP A 204 -30.23 -26.63 10.44
C TRP A 204 -30.88 -25.26 10.16
N TYR A 205 -32.21 -25.15 10.28
CA TYR A 205 -32.90 -23.86 10.16
C TYR A 205 -32.56 -22.91 11.30
N GLU A 206 -32.36 -23.42 12.53
CA GLU A 206 -31.92 -22.62 13.67
C GLU A 206 -30.52 -22.03 13.44
N GLU A 207 -29.57 -22.83 12.94
CA GLU A 207 -28.23 -22.34 12.56
C GLU A 207 -28.30 -21.27 11.47
N LEU A 208 -29.08 -21.48 10.40
CA LEU A 208 -29.29 -20.48 9.34
C LEU A 208 -29.90 -19.18 9.88
N ALA A 209 -30.94 -19.30 10.69
CA ALA A 209 -31.64 -18.18 11.27
C ALA A 209 -30.73 -17.33 12.17
N THR A 210 -29.71 -17.92 12.78
CA THR A 210 -28.76 -17.20 13.65
C THR A 210 -27.80 -16.30 12.86
N CYS A 211 -27.61 -16.54 11.56
CA CYS A 211 -26.70 -15.76 10.72
C CYS A 211 -27.25 -14.37 10.34
N GLN A 212 -28.58 -14.17 10.34
CA GLN A 212 -29.21 -12.91 9.91
C GLN A 212 -30.44 -12.58 10.78
N GLU A 213 -30.59 -11.33 11.20
CA GLU A 213 -31.71 -10.89 12.07
C GLU A 213 -33.09 -11.10 11.41
N GLU A 214 -33.23 -10.77 10.12
CA GLU A 214 -34.47 -11.00 9.37
C GLU A 214 -34.82 -12.49 9.22
N ALA A 215 -33.80 -13.36 9.10
CA ALA A 215 -33.99 -14.81 9.05
C ALA A 215 -34.43 -15.35 10.41
N LEU A 216 -33.89 -14.80 11.50
CA LEU A 216 -34.31 -15.13 12.86
C LEU A 216 -35.77 -14.77 13.13
N GLU A 217 -36.20 -13.57 12.73
CA GLU A 217 -37.61 -13.16 12.84
C GLU A 217 -38.53 -14.10 12.06
N THR A 218 -38.18 -14.39 10.80
CA THR A 218 -38.97 -15.29 9.93
C THR A 218 -39.06 -16.71 10.50
N TYR A 219 -37.95 -17.22 11.06
CA TYR A 219 -37.89 -18.53 11.69
C TYR A 219 -38.73 -18.59 12.98
N LEU A 220 -38.70 -17.56 13.82
CA LEU A 220 -39.51 -17.50 15.04
C LEU A 220 -41.01 -17.44 14.74
N GLU A 221 -41.42 -16.85 13.61
CA GLU A 221 -42.81 -16.77 13.18
C GLU A 221 -43.30 -18.04 12.48
N THR A 222 -42.50 -18.60 11.57
CA THR A 222 -42.94 -19.66 10.64
C THR A 222 -42.31 -21.03 10.91
N GLY A 223 -41.23 -21.09 11.68
CA GLY A 223 -40.42 -22.29 11.93
C GLY A 223 -39.52 -22.68 10.76
N THR A 224 -39.40 -21.86 9.72
CA THR A 224 -38.59 -22.13 8.51
C THR A 224 -38.00 -20.84 7.95
N VAL A 225 -36.88 -20.94 7.23
CA VAL A 225 -36.31 -19.83 6.45
C VAL A 225 -36.60 -20.08 4.97
N SER A 226 -37.02 -19.03 4.23
CA SER A 226 -37.40 -19.19 2.82
C SER A 226 -36.19 -19.41 1.91
N GLU A 227 -36.37 -20.14 0.81
CA GLU A 227 -35.29 -20.41 -0.16
C GLU A 227 -34.66 -19.14 -0.73
N ALA A 228 -35.49 -18.15 -1.08
CA ALA A 228 -35.03 -16.87 -1.61
C ALA A 228 -34.14 -16.13 -0.60
N GLN A 229 -34.48 -16.22 0.68
CA GLN A 229 -33.69 -15.63 1.76
C GLN A 229 -32.36 -16.37 1.96
N ILE A 230 -32.35 -17.71 1.93
CA ILE A 230 -31.10 -18.49 2.02
C ILE A 230 -30.15 -18.13 0.86
N ARG A 231 -30.67 -18.01 -0.36
CA ARG A 231 -29.87 -17.60 -1.53
C ARG A 231 -29.31 -16.18 -1.38
N ALA A 232 -30.12 -15.25 -0.85
CA ALA A 232 -29.67 -13.91 -0.52
C ALA A 232 -28.56 -13.94 0.54
N MET A 233 -28.72 -14.67 1.63
CA MET A 233 -27.70 -14.82 2.68
C MET A 233 -26.38 -15.43 2.16
N ILE A 234 -26.44 -16.34 1.18
CA ILE A 234 -25.23 -16.88 0.52
C ILE A 234 -24.56 -15.81 -0.35
N ARG A 235 -25.35 -15.05 -1.11
CA ARG A 235 -24.88 -13.97 -1.98
C ARG A 235 -24.28 -12.81 -1.17
N ASP A 236 -24.92 -12.45 -0.07
CA ASP A 236 -24.50 -11.38 0.84
C ASP A 236 -23.42 -11.85 1.84
N ARG A 237 -23.01 -13.13 1.74
CA ARG A 237 -21.90 -13.73 2.49
C ARG A 237 -22.12 -13.76 4.00
N GLU A 238 -23.36 -13.99 4.39
CA GLU A 238 -23.75 -14.28 5.77
C GLU A 238 -23.74 -15.79 6.02
N VAL A 239 -24.02 -16.59 4.98
CA VAL A 239 -24.03 -18.06 5.03
C VAL A 239 -23.03 -18.64 4.02
N PHE A 240 -22.26 -19.62 4.46
CA PHE A 240 -21.27 -20.32 3.64
C PHE A 240 -21.59 -21.83 3.61
N PRO A 241 -22.16 -22.33 2.50
CA PRO A 241 -22.53 -23.73 2.39
C PRO A 241 -21.31 -24.66 2.37
N CYS A 242 -21.26 -25.60 3.30
CA CYS A 242 -20.21 -26.60 3.43
C CYS A 242 -20.68 -27.96 2.92
N TYR A 243 -19.92 -28.55 2.01
CA TYR A 243 -20.12 -29.91 1.50
C TYR A 243 -18.92 -30.79 1.84
N PHE A 244 -19.18 -32.05 2.17
CA PHE A 244 -18.15 -33.04 2.52
C PHE A 244 -18.06 -34.15 1.47
N GLY A 245 -16.84 -34.58 1.15
CA GLY A 245 -16.65 -35.68 0.20
C GLY A 245 -15.21 -36.12 -0.02
N SER A 246 -15.04 -37.01 -1.00
CA SER A 246 -13.75 -37.44 -1.49
C SER A 246 -13.77 -37.46 -3.01
N ALA A 247 -13.10 -36.48 -3.62
CA ALA A 247 -12.95 -36.40 -5.08
C ALA A 247 -12.24 -37.63 -5.65
N LEU A 248 -11.29 -38.22 -4.91
CA LEU A 248 -10.58 -39.43 -5.31
C LEU A 248 -11.51 -40.66 -5.38
N LYS A 249 -12.51 -40.73 -4.49
CA LYS A 249 -13.50 -41.82 -4.43
C LYS A 249 -14.79 -41.52 -5.20
N MET A 250 -14.93 -40.32 -5.76
CA MET A 250 -16.17 -39.82 -6.37
C MET A 250 -17.35 -39.75 -5.39
N GLU A 251 -17.06 -39.51 -4.10
CA GLU A 251 -18.06 -39.42 -3.04
C GLU A 251 -18.38 -37.94 -2.75
N GLY A 252 -19.67 -37.59 -2.64
CA GLY A 252 -20.14 -36.23 -2.33
C GLY A 252 -20.18 -35.25 -3.52
N ILE A 253 -19.67 -35.66 -4.69
CA ILE A 253 -19.56 -34.77 -5.88
C ILE A 253 -20.92 -34.42 -6.49
N GLU A 254 -21.79 -35.42 -6.65
CA GLU A 254 -23.14 -35.18 -7.19
C GLU A 254 -24.01 -34.35 -6.22
N THR A 255 -23.89 -34.63 -4.92
CA THR A 255 -24.54 -33.84 -3.86
C THR A 255 -24.10 -32.37 -3.92
N PHE A 256 -22.80 -32.13 -4.07
CA PHE A 256 -22.25 -30.79 -4.23
C PHE A 256 -22.78 -30.11 -5.50
N LEU A 257 -22.72 -30.75 -6.67
CA LEU A 257 -23.20 -30.17 -7.93
C LEU A 257 -24.70 -29.83 -7.90
N ASN A 258 -25.52 -30.70 -7.30
CA ASN A 258 -26.95 -30.45 -7.15
C ASN A 258 -27.23 -29.27 -6.20
N GLY A 259 -26.51 -29.21 -5.09
CA GLY A 259 -26.60 -28.09 -4.15
C GLY A 259 -26.12 -26.78 -4.77
N PHE A 260 -24.98 -26.81 -5.45
CA PHE A 260 -24.40 -25.66 -6.13
C PHE A 260 -25.38 -25.09 -7.18
N GLU A 261 -25.96 -25.92 -8.03
CA GLU A 261 -26.96 -25.50 -9.02
C GLU A 261 -28.22 -24.87 -8.38
N PHE A 262 -28.68 -25.44 -7.27
CA PHE A 262 -29.91 -25.02 -6.60
C PHE A 262 -29.77 -23.73 -5.81
N TRP A 263 -28.64 -23.53 -5.13
CA TRP A 263 -28.41 -22.38 -4.24
C TRP A 263 -27.77 -21.18 -4.94
N THR A 264 -27.27 -21.34 -6.16
CA THR A 264 -26.67 -20.25 -6.93
C THR A 264 -27.65 -19.56 -7.87
N GLU A 265 -27.44 -18.26 -8.07
CA GLU A 265 -28.25 -17.40 -8.92
C GLU A 265 -27.37 -16.63 -9.89
N GLU A 266 -27.85 -16.46 -11.12
CA GLU A 266 -27.19 -15.63 -12.13
C GLU A 266 -27.25 -14.15 -11.73
N ASP A 267 -26.17 -13.42 -11.99
CA ASP A 267 -26.12 -11.99 -11.76
C ASP A 267 -26.96 -11.22 -12.79
N THR A 268 -27.54 -10.11 -12.34
CA THR A 268 -28.31 -9.22 -13.20
C THR A 268 -27.39 -8.20 -13.86
N TYR A 269 -27.02 -8.44 -15.11
CA TYR A 269 -26.11 -7.56 -15.84
C TYR A 269 -26.82 -6.36 -16.50
N PRO A 270 -26.15 -5.18 -16.58
CA PRO A 270 -26.64 -4.03 -17.33
C PRO A 270 -26.75 -4.30 -18.84
N SER A 271 -27.56 -3.48 -19.52
CA SER A 271 -27.78 -3.59 -20.97
C SER A 271 -26.66 -3.01 -21.81
N GLU A 272 -25.91 -2.05 -21.26
CA GLU A 272 -24.77 -1.41 -21.92
C GLU A 272 -23.56 -2.34 -21.90
N PHE A 273 -22.68 -2.22 -22.90
CA PHE A 273 -21.52 -3.08 -22.98
C PHE A 273 -20.53 -2.74 -21.87
N SER A 274 -20.23 -3.73 -21.05
CA SER A 274 -19.17 -3.68 -20.05
C SER A 274 -18.44 -5.02 -20.03
N ALA A 275 -17.13 -4.97 -19.87
CA ALA A 275 -16.32 -6.16 -19.77
C ALA A 275 -15.08 -5.91 -18.92
N LYS A 276 -14.58 -6.97 -18.29
CA LYS A 276 -13.43 -6.92 -17.40
C LYS A 276 -12.32 -7.82 -17.88
N VAL A 277 -11.14 -7.25 -18.12
CA VAL A 277 -9.94 -7.98 -18.52
C VAL A 277 -9.26 -8.54 -17.27
N TYR A 278 -8.96 -9.84 -17.26
CA TYR A 278 -8.33 -10.48 -16.10
C TYR A 278 -7.04 -11.22 -16.43
N LYS A 279 -6.80 -11.56 -17.70
CA LYS A 279 -5.59 -12.28 -18.11
C LYS A 279 -5.18 -11.90 -19.52
N ILE A 280 -3.88 -11.66 -19.71
CA ILE A 280 -3.25 -11.58 -21.03
C ILE A 280 -2.45 -12.85 -21.25
N SER A 281 -2.52 -13.42 -22.44
CA SER A 281 -1.72 -14.58 -22.83
C SER A 281 -1.45 -14.54 -24.33
N ARG A 282 -0.66 -15.50 -24.83
CA ARG A 282 -0.39 -15.64 -26.25
C ARG A 282 -0.62 -17.07 -26.71
N ASP A 283 -1.13 -17.24 -27.93
CA ASP A 283 -1.27 -18.57 -28.54
C ASP A 283 0.08 -19.10 -29.08
N GLU A 284 0.09 -20.35 -29.56
CA GLU A 284 1.28 -21.01 -30.13
C GLU A 284 1.91 -20.24 -31.32
N GLN A 285 1.13 -19.38 -31.99
CA GLN A 285 1.60 -18.55 -33.10
C GLN A 285 2.13 -17.19 -32.61
N GLY A 286 2.07 -16.92 -31.30
CA GLY A 286 2.46 -15.67 -30.68
C GLY A 286 1.40 -14.58 -30.73
N ASN A 287 0.19 -14.88 -31.20
CA ASN A 287 -0.90 -13.90 -31.22
C ASN A 287 -1.34 -13.59 -29.80
N ARG A 288 -1.49 -12.30 -29.52
CA ARG A 288 -1.96 -11.80 -28.23
C ARG A 288 -3.45 -12.12 -28.04
N LEU A 289 -3.77 -12.66 -26.86
CA LEU A 289 -5.10 -13.00 -26.40
C LEU A 289 -5.42 -12.19 -25.14
N THR A 290 -6.50 -11.44 -25.18
CA THR A 290 -7.06 -10.74 -24.03
C THR A 290 -8.23 -11.55 -23.49
N HIS A 291 -8.08 -12.14 -22.30
CA HIS A 291 -9.15 -12.86 -21.63
C HIS A 291 -9.97 -11.88 -20.80
N LEU A 292 -11.29 -11.91 -21.02
CA LEU A 292 -12.23 -11.03 -20.37
C LEU A 292 -13.53 -11.75 -19.99
N LYS A 293 -14.21 -11.21 -18.99
CA LYS A 293 -15.61 -11.52 -18.70
C LYS A 293 -16.49 -10.40 -19.23
N VAL A 294 -17.55 -10.72 -19.95
CA VAL A 294 -18.56 -9.73 -20.34
C VAL A 294 -19.47 -9.53 -19.13
N THR A 295 -19.46 -8.33 -18.56
CA THR A 295 -20.22 -7.96 -17.35
C THR A 295 -21.45 -7.12 -17.69
N GLY A 296 -21.72 -6.87 -18.99
CA GLY A 296 -22.86 -6.11 -19.45
C GLY A 296 -23.00 -6.14 -20.96
N GLY A 297 -24.24 -6.09 -21.44
CA GLY A 297 -24.54 -6.05 -22.86
C GLY A 297 -24.08 -7.29 -23.63
N VAL A 298 -23.59 -7.08 -24.86
CA VAL A 298 -23.17 -8.16 -25.78
C VAL A 298 -21.95 -7.70 -26.56
N LEU A 299 -20.89 -8.51 -26.56
CA LEU A 299 -19.71 -8.30 -27.38
C LEU A 299 -19.85 -9.01 -28.72
N LYS A 300 -19.53 -8.35 -29.84
CA LYS A 300 -19.55 -8.95 -31.18
C LYS A 300 -18.20 -8.83 -31.88
N VAL A 301 -17.95 -9.77 -32.78
CA VAL A 301 -16.79 -9.71 -33.65
C VAL A 301 -16.87 -8.45 -34.52
N LYS A 302 -15.75 -7.72 -34.63
CA LYS A 302 -15.56 -6.41 -35.28
C LYS A 302 -16.02 -5.19 -34.48
N ASP A 303 -16.48 -5.35 -33.25
CA ASP A 303 -16.76 -4.21 -32.38
C ASP A 303 -15.47 -3.41 -32.11
N LEU A 304 -15.64 -2.10 -31.94
CA LEU A 304 -14.58 -1.17 -31.58
C LEU A 304 -14.68 -0.89 -30.08
N LEU A 305 -13.64 -1.25 -29.34
CA LEU A 305 -13.55 -1.08 -27.91
C LEU A 305 -12.57 0.05 -27.60
N ARG A 306 -12.93 0.89 -26.63
CA ARG A 306 -12.04 1.90 -26.06
C ARG A 306 -11.09 1.22 -25.08
N THR A 307 -9.80 1.21 -25.39
CA THR A 307 -8.77 0.51 -24.59
C THR A 307 -7.84 1.45 -23.85
N LYS A 308 -7.79 2.74 -24.19
CA LYS A 308 -7.10 3.76 -23.39
C LYS A 308 -7.87 5.09 -23.46
N SER A 309 -7.86 5.79 -22.33
CA SER A 309 -8.46 7.11 -22.14
C SER A 309 -7.36 8.08 -21.66
N ASP A 310 -6.49 8.51 -22.58
CA ASP A 310 -5.36 9.38 -22.24
C ASP A 310 -5.68 10.83 -22.64
N GLY A 311 -6.50 11.51 -21.84
CA GLY A 311 -6.90 12.90 -22.09
C GLY A 311 -7.78 13.08 -23.35
N GLU A 312 -7.23 13.70 -24.39
CA GLU A 312 -7.97 14.14 -25.60
C GLU A 312 -8.10 13.09 -26.72
N ASP A 313 -7.32 11.99 -26.70
CA ASP A 313 -7.33 10.96 -27.75
C ASP A 313 -7.71 9.58 -27.20
N ASP A 314 -8.91 9.11 -27.57
CA ASP A 314 -9.38 7.76 -27.27
C ASP A 314 -8.77 6.74 -28.24
N VAL A 315 -8.08 5.74 -27.70
CA VAL A 315 -7.58 4.61 -28.50
C VAL A 315 -8.71 3.60 -28.67
N LEU A 316 -9.21 3.48 -29.91
CA LEU A 316 -10.22 2.50 -30.30
C LEU A 316 -9.58 1.32 -31.01
N GLU A 317 -9.70 0.13 -30.44
CA GLU A 317 -9.17 -1.12 -30.98
C GLU A 317 -10.29 -2.06 -31.40
N LYS A 318 -10.01 -2.91 -32.40
CA LYS A 318 -11.03 -3.75 -33.03
C LYS A 318 -10.92 -5.21 -32.61
N VAL A 319 -12.03 -5.79 -32.17
CA VAL A 319 -12.13 -7.21 -31.90
C VAL A 319 -12.13 -8.01 -33.21
N ASN A 320 -11.10 -8.83 -33.42
CA ASN A 320 -10.95 -9.63 -34.64
C ASN A 320 -11.63 -11.00 -34.55
N GLN A 321 -11.50 -11.66 -33.41
CA GLN A 321 -12.10 -12.97 -33.13
C GLN A 321 -12.43 -13.07 -31.64
N ILE A 322 -13.51 -13.80 -31.33
CA ILE A 322 -13.91 -14.18 -29.97
C ILE A 322 -13.73 -15.71 -29.87
N ARG A 323 -12.98 -16.17 -28.87
CA ARG A 323 -12.68 -17.59 -28.61
C ARG A 323 -13.15 -17.95 -27.20
N VAL A 324 -13.90 -19.05 -27.07
CA VAL A 324 -14.28 -19.62 -25.76
C VAL A 324 -13.46 -20.89 -25.56
N TYR A 325 -12.69 -20.95 -24.47
CA TYR A 325 -11.76 -22.02 -24.18
C TYR A 325 -12.36 -23.07 -23.22
N SER A 326 -12.01 -24.34 -23.43
CA SER A 326 -12.28 -25.43 -22.50
C SER A 326 -11.09 -26.39 -22.54
N GLY A 327 -10.20 -26.29 -21.55
CA GLY A 327 -8.86 -26.88 -21.59
C GLY A 327 -8.03 -26.27 -22.72
N GLU A 328 -7.39 -27.10 -23.54
CA GLU A 328 -6.61 -26.65 -24.71
C GLU A 328 -7.46 -26.32 -25.94
N LYS A 329 -8.72 -26.77 -25.97
CA LYS A 329 -9.60 -26.59 -27.12
C LYS A 329 -10.36 -25.28 -26.99
N TYR A 330 -10.64 -24.66 -28.13
CA TYR A 330 -11.50 -23.49 -28.17
C TYR A 330 -12.51 -23.55 -29.31
N GLU A 331 -13.64 -22.88 -29.10
CA GLU A 331 -14.65 -22.60 -30.11
C GLU A 331 -14.58 -21.13 -30.52
N VAL A 332 -14.68 -20.84 -31.83
CA VAL A 332 -14.78 -19.46 -32.32
C VAL A 332 -16.25 -19.05 -32.37
N ARG A 333 -16.60 -18.00 -31.62
CA ARG A 333 -17.97 -17.46 -31.58
C ARG A 333 -18.07 -16.11 -32.28
N GLN A 334 -19.29 -15.77 -32.72
CA GLN A 334 -19.58 -14.47 -33.35
C GLN A 334 -20.00 -13.39 -32.34
N ARG A 335 -20.45 -13.81 -31.16
CA ARG A 335 -20.86 -12.94 -30.06
C ARG A 335 -20.58 -13.62 -28.72
N ALA A 336 -20.38 -12.83 -27.69
CA ALA A 336 -20.36 -13.25 -26.29
C ALA A 336 -21.41 -12.43 -25.51
N GLU A 337 -22.20 -13.09 -24.68
CA GLU A 337 -23.25 -12.48 -23.87
C GLU A 337 -22.75 -12.17 -22.45
N ALA A 338 -23.42 -11.26 -21.74
CA ALA A 338 -23.08 -10.97 -20.33
C ALA A 338 -23.14 -12.25 -19.46
N GLY A 339 -22.15 -12.40 -18.59
CA GLY A 339 -21.87 -13.61 -17.80
C GLY A 339 -20.82 -14.53 -18.42
N GLU A 340 -20.57 -14.45 -19.74
CA GLU A 340 -19.61 -15.34 -20.40
C GLU A 340 -18.16 -14.86 -20.29
N ILE A 341 -17.24 -15.83 -20.14
CA ILE A 341 -15.80 -15.60 -20.29
C ILE A 341 -15.34 -15.96 -21.69
N CYS A 342 -14.56 -15.08 -22.30
CA CYS A 342 -13.97 -15.30 -23.60
C CYS A 342 -12.59 -14.65 -23.76
N ALA A 343 -11.83 -15.16 -24.71
CA ALA A 343 -10.58 -14.57 -25.15
C ALA A 343 -10.77 -13.86 -26.49
N VAL A 344 -10.30 -12.63 -26.59
CA VAL A 344 -10.38 -11.82 -27.81
C VAL A 344 -9.01 -11.56 -28.40
N THR A 345 -8.98 -11.42 -29.74
CA THR A 345 -7.78 -11.03 -30.50
C THR A 345 -7.96 -9.65 -31.11
N GLY A 346 -6.85 -8.94 -31.33
CA GLY A 346 -6.84 -7.63 -31.99
C GLY A 346 -6.77 -6.42 -31.04
N LEU A 347 -6.69 -6.67 -29.74
CA LEU A 347 -6.44 -5.64 -28.72
C LEU A 347 -4.97 -5.70 -28.30
N ALA A 348 -4.24 -4.60 -28.41
CA ALA A 348 -2.82 -4.49 -28.10
C ALA A 348 -2.56 -3.76 -26.78
N GLU A 349 -3.41 -2.81 -26.40
CA GLU A 349 -3.16 -1.90 -25.27
C GLU A 349 -3.84 -2.32 -23.96
N THR A 350 -4.52 -3.47 -23.94
CA THR A 350 -5.25 -3.93 -22.74
C THR A 350 -4.35 -4.53 -21.68
N TYR A 351 -4.74 -4.50 -20.41
CA TYR A 351 -3.97 -5.11 -19.32
C TYR A 351 -4.88 -5.78 -18.28
N PRO A 352 -4.37 -6.73 -17.48
CA PRO A 352 -5.18 -7.35 -16.43
C PRO A 352 -5.67 -6.33 -15.39
N GLY A 353 -6.93 -6.44 -14.98
CA GLY A 353 -7.60 -5.50 -14.07
C GLY A 353 -8.37 -4.38 -14.77
N GLN A 354 -8.17 -4.20 -16.09
CA GLN A 354 -8.80 -3.15 -16.87
C GLN A 354 -10.29 -3.38 -17.09
N GLY A 355 -11.09 -2.33 -16.86
CA GLY A 355 -12.49 -2.24 -17.29
C GLY A 355 -12.61 -1.72 -18.73
N LEU A 356 -13.47 -2.35 -19.53
CA LEU A 356 -13.81 -1.96 -20.89
C LEU A 356 -15.29 -1.57 -20.97
N GLY A 357 -15.62 -0.53 -21.73
CA GLY A 357 -16.99 -0.01 -21.81
C GLY A 357 -17.33 0.80 -20.56
N GLU A 358 -18.47 0.51 -19.93
CA GLU A 358 -18.91 1.14 -18.67
C GLU A 358 -18.37 0.43 -17.41
N GLU A 359 -17.56 -0.62 -17.56
CA GLU A 359 -16.94 -1.31 -16.42
C GLU A 359 -15.85 -0.45 -15.79
N ALA A 360 -15.87 -0.34 -14.46
CA ALA A 360 -14.82 0.36 -13.73
C ALA A 360 -13.51 -0.43 -13.73
N GLU A 361 -12.40 0.29 -13.67
CA GLU A 361 -11.09 -0.30 -13.46
C GLU A 361 -10.97 -0.84 -12.03
N THR A 362 -10.27 -1.97 -11.87
CA THR A 362 -10.11 -2.59 -10.55
C THR A 362 -8.99 -1.94 -9.76
N LEU A 363 -9.07 -2.02 -8.43
CA LEU A 363 -7.96 -1.73 -7.55
C LEU A 363 -6.72 -2.57 -7.91
N PRO A 364 -5.50 -2.04 -7.66
CA PRO A 364 -4.27 -2.80 -7.83
C PRO A 364 -4.29 -4.09 -6.98
N PRO A 365 -3.59 -5.15 -7.42
CA PRO A 365 -3.53 -6.41 -6.70
C PRO A 365 -3.00 -6.19 -5.27
N LEU A 366 -3.58 -6.92 -4.32
CA LEU A 366 -3.25 -6.85 -2.90
C LEU A 366 -1.98 -7.61 -2.56
N LEU A 367 -1.67 -8.62 -3.37
CA LEU A 367 -0.46 -9.40 -3.24
C LEU A 367 0.63 -8.74 -4.06
N GLU A 368 1.63 -8.22 -3.35
CA GLU A 368 2.84 -7.66 -3.95
C GLU A 368 3.98 -8.68 -3.95
N PRO A 369 4.85 -8.66 -4.98
CA PRO A 369 6.07 -9.46 -4.99
C PRO A 369 6.93 -9.24 -3.74
N VAL A 370 7.56 -10.31 -3.29
CA VAL A 370 8.27 -10.35 -2.02
C VAL A 370 9.79 -10.32 -2.21
N LEU A 371 10.25 -10.61 -3.43
CA LEU A 371 11.66 -10.70 -3.79
C LEU A 371 11.94 -9.85 -5.03
N THR A 372 13.08 -9.17 -5.04
CA THR A 372 13.68 -8.67 -6.28
C THR A 372 14.89 -9.54 -6.58
N CYS A 373 15.03 -10.00 -7.81
CA CYS A 373 16.11 -10.88 -8.25
C CYS A 373 16.77 -10.35 -9.53
N GLN A 374 18.08 -10.57 -9.64
CA GLN A 374 18.82 -10.35 -10.88
C GLN A 374 18.50 -11.49 -11.87
N VAL A 375 18.22 -11.15 -13.13
CA VAL A 375 18.10 -12.11 -14.23
C VAL A 375 19.45 -12.25 -14.93
N CYS A 376 20.14 -13.35 -14.65
CA CYS A 376 21.45 -13.66 -15.21
C CYS A 376 21.31 -14.27 -16.60
N LEU A 377 21.85 -13.59 -17.61
CA LEU A 377 21.88 -14.05 -18.99
C LEU A 377 23.12 -14.91 -19.28
N PRO A 378 23.02 -15.90 -20.19
CA PRO A 378 24.17 -16.72 -20.57
C PRO A 378 25.21 -15.89 -21.36
N GLU A 379 26.48 -16.34 -21.32
CA GLU A 379 27.60 -15.65 -21.99
C GLU A 379 27.31 -15.43 -23.48
N GLY A 380 27.44 -14.18 -23.93
CA GLY A 380 27.21 -13.78 -25.34
C GLY A 380 25.78 -13.40 -25.70
N CYS A 381 24.84 -13.41 -24.75
CA CYS A 381 23.50 -12.86 -24.94
C CYS A 381 23.49 -11.34 -24.64
N ASP A 382 22.94 -10.55 -25.55
CA ASP A 382 22.81 -9.09 -25.38
C ASP A 382 21.55 -8.76 -24.55
N PRO A 383 21.67 -8.07 -23.40
CA PRO A 383 20.52 -7.62 -22.61
C PRO A 383 19.51 -6.81 -23.43
N ALA A 384 19.95 -6.01 -24.40
CA ALA A 384 19.06 -5.20 -25.24
C ALA A 384 18.14 -6.04 -26.13
N LEU A 385 18.56 -7.27 -26.50
CA LEU A 385 17.73 -8.22 -27.25
C LEU A 385 16.80 -9.02 -26.33
N MET A 386 17.18 -9.17 -25.07
CA MET A 386 16.43 -9.97 -24.10
C MET A 386 15.34 -9.16 -23.39
N LEU A 387 15.60 -7.88 -23.08
CA LEU A 387 14.66 -7.02 -22.37
C LEU A 387 13.28 -6.96 -23.04
N PRO A 388 13.14 -6.78 -24.38
CA PRO A 388 11.83 -6.79 -25.02
C PRO A 388 11.10 -8.13 -24.90
N LYS A 389 11.83 -9.26 -24.89
CA LYS A 389 11.23 -10.60 -24.71
C LYS A 389 10.73 -10.80 -23.29
N LEU A 390 11.50 -10.35 -22.31
CA LEU A 390 11.10 -10.38 -20.90
C LEU A 390 9.91 -9.46 -20.64
N LYS A 391 9.85 -8.28 -21.27
CA LYS A 391 8.67 -7.40 -21.25
C LYS A 391 7.39 -8.08 -21.77
N LEU A 392 7.49 -9.08 -22.66
CA LEU A 392 6.32 -9.88 -23.05
C LEU A 392 5.81 -10.78 -21.91
N LEU A 393 6.71 -11.24 -21.02
CA LEU A 393 6.31 -11.99 -19.83
C LEU A 393 5.72 -11.05 -18.78
N GLU A 394 6.29 -9.85 -18.60
CA GLU A 394 5.70 -8.80 -17.74
C GLU A 394 4.30 -8.40 -18.21
N GLU A 395 4.05 -8.35 -19.52
CA GLU A 395 2.70 -8.10 -20.06
C GLU A 395 1.69 -9.20 -19.66
N GLU A 396 2.14 -10.45 -19.56
CA GLU A 396 1.32 -11.59 -19.12
C GLU A 396 1.19 -11.67 -17.59
N GLN A 397 2.23 -11.22 -16.87
CA GLN A 397 2.36 -11.20 -15.41
C GLN A 397 2.92 -9.84 -14.96
N PRO A 398 2.06 -8.82 -14.78
CA PRO A 398 2.48 -7.45 -14.46
C PRO A 398 3.32 -7.34 -13.17
N GLU A 399 3.14 -8.28 -12.25
CA GLU A 399 3.84 -8.34 -10.96
C GLU A 399 5.32 -8.69 -11.12
N LEU A 400 5.77 -9.13 -12.31
CA LEU A 400 7.20 -9.41 -12.54
C LEU A 400 8.07 -8.15 -12.57
N HIS A 401 7.47 -6.97 -12.76
CA HIS A 401 8.11 -5.66 -12.83
C HIS A 401 9.58 -5.70 -13.30
N ILE A 402 9.76 -5.84 -14.60
CA ILE A 402 11.06 -6.09 -15.21
C ILE A 402 11.72 -4.77 -15.54
N VAL A 403 12.83 -4.47 -14.89
CA VAL A 403 13.54 -3.19 -15.02
C VAL A 403 14.96 -3.45 -15.49
N TRP A 404 15.46 -2.57 -16.36
CA TRP A 404 16.88 -2.47 -16.64
C TRP A 404 17.51 -1.51 -15.63
N ASP A 405 18.40 -2.02 -14.79
CA ASP A 405 19.15 -1.20 -13.86
C ASP A 405 20.37 -0.61 -14.58
N GLU A 406 20.36 0.70 -14.82
CA GLU A 406 21.45 1.38 -15.52
C GLU A 406 22.75 1.43 -14.70
N GLN A 407 22.68 1.40 -13.36
CA GLN A 407 23.86 1.48 -12.50
C GLN A 407 24.59 0.13 -12.44
N LEU A 408 23.84 -0.95 -12.30
CA LEU A 408 24.35 -2.31 -12.20
C LEU A 408 24.52 -2.98 -13.58
N GLN A 409 23.97 -2.38 -14.64
CA GLN A 409 23.97 -2.92 -16.00
C GLN A 409 23.36 -4.34 -16.05
N GLU A 410 22.26 -4.53 -15.33
CA GLU A 410 21.59 -5.82 -15.19
C GLU A 410 20.08 -5.69 -15.37
N ILE A 411 19.44 -6.84 -15.61
CA ILE A 411 17.99 -6.92 -15.65
C ILE A 411 17.52 -7.40 -14.28
N GLN A 412 16.63 -6.65 -13.65
CA GLN A 412 15.98 -7.01 -12.39
C GLN A 412 14.53 -7.42 -12.65
N ALA A 413 14.05 -8.40 -11.90
CA ALA A 413 12.66 -8.85 -11.91
C ALA A 413 12.16 -9.03 -10.46
N GLN A 414 10.91 -8.65 -10.23
CA GLN A 414 10.19 -8.88 -8.98
C GLN A 414 9.47 -10.23 -9.02
N ILE A 415 9.49 -10.97 -7.92
CA ILE A 415 9.07 -12.37 -7.85
C ILE A 415 8.40 -12.65 -6.50
N MET A 416 7.37 -13.50 -6.51
CA MET A 416 6.63 -13.92 -5.32
C MET A 416 7.40 -14.96 -4.49
N GLY A 417 8.15 -15.86 -5.14
CA GLY A 417 8.91 -16.92 -4.47
C GLY A 417 9.85 -17.71 -5.37
N GLU A 418 10.61 -18.64 -4.78
CA GLU A 418 11.66 -19.38 -5.48
C GLU A 418 11.11 -20.35 -6.53
N ILE A 419 9.94 -20.95 -6.32
CA ILE A 419 9.36 -21.89 -7.28
C ILE A 419 8.95 -21.13 -8.54
N GLN A 420 8.52 -19.87 -8.42
CA GLN A 420 8.29 -19.00 -9.57
C GLN A 420 9.58 -18.78 -10.38
N THR A 421 10.75 -18.60 -9.74
CA THR A 421 12.03 -18.45 -10.47
C THR A 421 12.33 -19.66 -11.35
N GLU A 422 12.19 -20.88 -10.82
CA GLU A 422 12.47 -22.11 -11.57
C GLU A 422 11.52 -22.29 -12.76
N ILE A 423 10.26 -21.89 -12.59
CA ILE A 423 9.27 -21.90 -13.66
C ILE A 423 9.62 -20.86 -14.71
N LEU A 424 9.93 -19.62 -14.32
CA LEU A 424 10.31 -18.56 -15.25
C LEU A 424 11.54 -18.96 -16.07
N GLN A 425 12.56 -19.57 -15.45
CA GLN A 425 13.72 -20.13 -16.17
C GLN A 425 13.27 -21.10 -17.25
N SER A 426 12.37 -22.03 -16.90
CA SER A 426 11.83 -23.02 -17.84
C SER A 426 10.97 -22.37 -18.94
N VAL A 427 10.10 -21.40 -18.60
CA VAL A 427 9.29 -20.62 -19.56
C VAL A 427 10.21 -19.94 -20.58
N ILE A 428 11.26 -19.26 -20.10
CA ILE A 428 12.19 -18.49 -20.92
C ILE A 428 12.99 -19.42 -21.84
N ALA A 429 13.46 -20.56 -21.33
CA ALA A 429 14.18 -21.57 -22.10
C ALA A 429 13.31 -22.14 -23.23
N GLU A 430 12.08 -22.55 -22.94
CA GLU A 430 11.17 -23.14 -23.92
C GLU A 430 10.71 -22.14 -24.98
N ARG A 431 10.32 -20.94 -24.55
CA ARG A 431 9.69 -19.93 -25.42
C ARG A 431 10.69 -19.14 -26.24
N PHE A 432 11.84 -18.82 -25.64
CA PHE A 432 12.84 -17.95 -26.26
C PHE A 432 14.14 -18.67 -26.64
N GLY A 433 14.31 -19.94 -26.23
CA GLY A 433 15.50 -20.74 -26.51
C GLY A 433 16.73 -20.27 -25.74
N ILE A 434 16.55 -19.62 -24.58
CA ILE A 434 17.63 -19.02 -23.80
C ILE A 434 17.57 -19.57 -22.37
N ASP A 435 18.66 -20.19 -21.92
CA ASP A 435 18.80 -20.65 -20.54
C ASP A 435 19.24 -19.47 -19.66
N VAL A 436 18.33 -18.95 -18.84
CA VAL A 436 18.62 -17.90 -17.86
C VAL A 436 18.70 -18.49 -16.45
N THR A 437 19.39 -17.80 -15.55
CA THR A 437 19.37 -18.10 -14.11
C THR A 437 18.95 -16.87 -13.32
N PHE A 438 18.45 -17.06 -12.10
CA PHE A 438 18.11 -15.96 -11.21
C PHE A 438 19.14 -15.89 -10.08
N GLY A 439 19.73 -14.70 -9.90
CA GLY A 439 20.71 -14.40 -8.87
C GLY A 439 20.12 -13.57 -7.73
N LYS A 440 20.95 -13.31 -6.70
CA LYS A 440 20.61 -12.32 -5.66
C LYS A 440 20.69 -10.92 -6.25
N SER A 441 19.78 -10.04 -5.86
CA SER A 441 19.88 -8.62 -6.24
C SER A 441 21.03 -7.97 -5.49
N HIS A 442 21.83 -7.18 -6.21
CA HIS A 442 22.91 -6.44 -5.60
C HIS A 442 22.36 -5.26 -4.79
N ILE A 443 22.93 -5.05 -3.60
CA ILE A 443 22.62 -3.88 -2.79
C ILE A 443 23.36 -2.69 -3.39
N VAL A 444 22.61 -1.68 -3.83
CA VAL A 444 23.18 -0.41 -4.27
C VAL A 444 23.55 0.39 -3.03
N TYR A 445 24.82 0.33 -2.63
CA TYR A 445 25.36 1.16 -1.55
C TYR A 445 25.58 2.61 -2.02
N LYS A 446 25.61 3.53 -1.07
CA LYS A 446 26.00 4.95 -1.28
C LYS A 446 27.03 5.37 -0.25
N GLU A 447 27.70 6.49 -0.46
CA GLU A 447 28.67 7.03 0.50
C GLU A 447 28.32 8.48 0.86
N THR A 448 28.58 8.87 2.10
CA THR A 448 28.49 10.26 2.55
C THR A 448 29.67 10.60 3.46
N ILE A 449 29.73 11.81 4.01
CA ILE A 449 30.76 12.26 4.94
C ILE A 449 30.14 12.62 6.29
N ALA A 450 30.89 12.49 7.38
CA ALA A 450 30.43 12.86 8.73
C ALA A 450 30.96 14.23 9.20
N ASN A 451 32.03 14.74 8.58
CA ASN A 451 32.68 15.99 8.94
C ASN A 451 32.90 16.91 7.73
N THR A 452 33.00 18.22 7.99
CA THR A 452 33.33 19.21 6.97
C THR A 452 34.83 19.19 6.65
N VAL A 453 35.18 19.14 5.36
CA VAL A 453 36.58 19.15 4.90
C VAL A 453 36.79 20.02 3.66
N GLU A 454 37.99 20.58 3.52
CA GLU A 454 38.43 21.26 2.30
C GLU A 454 39.18 20.27 1.41
N GLY A 455 38.65 20.04 0.21
CA GLY A 455 39.29 19.28 -0.85
C GLY A 455 40.06 20.18 -1.82
N VAL A 456 41.32 19.85 -2.08
CA VAL A 456 42.21 20.64 -2.96
C VAL A 456 42.62 19.81 -4.19
N GLY A 457 42.36 20.37 -5.37
CA GLY A 457 42.71 19.76 -6.65
C GLY A 457 43.58 20.67 -7.48
N HIS A 458 44.79 20.19 -7.82
CA HIS A 458 45.75 20.91 -8.67
C HIS A 458 46.09 20.09 -9.91
N PHE A 459 46.08 20.76 -11.07
CA PHE A 459 46.40 20.16 -12.36
C PHE A 459 47.31 21.07 -13.18
N GLU A 460 48.61 20.77 -13.17
CA GLU A 460 49.64 21.55 -13.85
C GLU A 460 50.67 20.66 -14.59
N PRO A 461 50.27 19.97 -15.68
CA PRO A 461 51.23 19.40 -16.62
C PRO A 461 51.90 20.49 -17.49
N LEU A 462 52.81 20.10 -18.40
CA LEU A 462 53.57 21.06 -19.21
C LEU A 462 52.63 21.97 -20.03
N ARG A 463 52.64 23.28 -19.72
CA ARG A 463 51.81 24.36 -20.33
C ARG A 463 50.32 24.34 -19.99
N HIS A 464 49.93 23.64 -18.93
CA HIS A 464 48.57 23.62 -18.39
C HIS A 464 48.57 24.13 -16.95
N TYR A 465 47.46 24.71 -16.49
CA TYR A 465 47.32 25.12 -15.08
C TYR A 465 45.85 25.23 -14.69
N ALA A 466 45.43 24.54 -13.63
CA ALA A 466 44.16 24.78 -12.94
C ALA A 466 44.27 24.34 -11.48
N GLU A 467 43.67 25.12 -10.60
CA GLU A 467 43.61 24.85 -9.16
C GLU A 467 42.20 25.14 -8.65
N VAL A 468 41.63 24.22 -7.87
CA VAL A 468 40.26 24.26 -7.38
C VAL A 468 40.22 23.79 -5.92
N HIS A 469 39.55 24.57 -5.07
CA HIS A 469 39.30 24.25 -3.67
C HIS A 469 37.80 24.13 -3.45
N LEU A 470 37.37 23.01 -2.89
CA LEU A 470 35.97 22.70 -2.62
C LEU A 470 35.78 22.45 -1.13
N LEU A 471 34.77 23.06 -0.53
CA LEU A 471 34.32 22.73 0.81
C LEU A 471 33.24 21.64 0.71
N LEU A 472 33.50 20.50 1.34
CA LEU A 472 32.57 19.37 1.42
C LEU A 472 31.94 19.37 2.81
N GLU A 473 30.62 19.51 2.89
CA GLU A 473 29.86 19.59 4.14
C GLU A 473 28.78 18.49 4.18
N PRO A 474 28.58 17.81 5.32
CA PRO A 474 27.52 16.81 5.45
C PRO A 474 26.13 17.47 5.43
N LEU A 475 25.16 16.80 4.80
CA LEU A 475 23.75 17.19 4.83
C LEU A 475 22.89 16.11 5.52
N PRO A 476 21.66 16.45 5.94
CA PRO A 476 20.70 15.45 6.41
C PRO A 476 20.45 14.36 5.37
N ALA A 477 20.14 13.15 5.83
CA ALA A 477 19.84 12.01 4.97
C ALA A 477 18.72 12.33 3.96
N GLY A 478 18.90 11.92 2.70
CA GLY A 478 17.93 12.17 1.62
C GLY A 478 18.01 13.56 0.99
N SER A 479 18.95 14.43 1.41
CA SER A 479 19.15 15.75 0.81
C SER A 479 19.81 15.71 -0.58
N GLY A 480 20.43 14.58 -0.94
CA GLY A 480 21.17 14.43 -2.18
C GLY A 480 22.44 15.29 -2.23
N LEU A 481 22.97 15.51 -3.43
CA LEU A 481 24.11 16.39 -3.63
C LEU A 481 23.65 17.82 -3.90
N GLN A 482 24.14 18.77 -3.09
CA GLN A 482 23.92 20.19 -3.31
C GLN A 482 25.23 20.85 -3.72
N ILE A 483 25.18 21.72 -4.73
CA ILE A 483 26.37 22.41 -5.23
C ILE A 483 26.15 23.91 -5.10
N ASP A 484 27.13 24.59 -4.51
CA ASP A 484 27.10 26.02 -4.24
C ASP A 484 28.42 26.70 -4.64
N VAL A 485 28.41 28.03 -4.74
CA VAL A 485 29.58 28.83 -5.10
C VAL A 485 29.71 30.01 -4.16
N ASP A 486 30.77 30.00 -3.34
CA ASP A 486 31.18 31.09 -2.46
C ASP A 486 32.61 31.53 -2.82
N CYS A 487 32.78 31.95 -4.08
CA CYS A 487 34.08 32.37 -4.61
C CYS A 487 33.94 33.77 -5.23
N SER A 488 34.82 34.69 -4.83
CA SER A 488 34.81 36.07 -5.35
C SER A 488 35.19 36.12 -6.83
N GLU A 489 34.54 37.00 -7.60
CA GLU A 489 34.89 37.21 -9.01
C GLU A 489 36.32 37.75 -9.20
N ASP A 490 36.90 38.36 -8.15
CA ASP A 490 38.29 38.81 -8.12
C ASP A 490 39.30 37.66 -8.05
N MET A 491 38.90 36.52 -7.47
CA MET A 491 39.75 35.34 -7.33
C MET A 491 39.69 34.45 -8.58
N LEU A 492 38.49 34.21 -9.08
CA LEU A 492 38.25 33.38 -10.27
C LEU A 492 37.11 33.95 -11.09
N ASP A 493 37.35 34.18 -12.39
CA ASP A 493 36.33 34.70 -13.30
C ASP A 493 35.07 33.83 -13.29
N LYS A 494 33.90 34.47 -13.36
CA LYS A 494 32.58 33.82 -13.36
C LYS A 494 32.41 32.72 -14.42
N ASN A 495 33.10 32.85 -15.56
CA ASN A 495 33.08 31.84 -16.62
C ASN A 495 33.74 30.52 -16.16
N TRP A 496 34.83 30.60 -15.41
CA TRP A 496 35.52 29.43 -14.87
C TRP A 496 34.76 28.82 -13.69
N GLN A 497 34.16 29.65 -12.82
CA GLN A 497 33.26 29.16 -11.76
C GLN A 497 32.11 28.32 -12.35
N ARG A 498 31.44 28.83 -13.39
CA ARG A 498 30.38 28.09 -14.10
C ARG A 498 30.89 26.79 -14.73
N LEU A 499 32.11 26.79 -15.26
CA LEU A 499 32.72 25.59 -15.84
C LEU A 499 32.98 24.52 -14.77
N ILE A 500 33.50 24.91 -13.60
CA ILE A 500 33.70 24.01 -12.46
C ILE A 500 32.36 23.41 -12.01
N VAL A 501 31.32 24.23 -11.84
CA VAL A 501 29.97 23.74 -11.48
C VAL A 501 29.44 22.76 -12.54
N THR A 502 29.67 23.04 -13.83
CA THR A 502 29.30 22.11 -14.91
C THR A 502 30.02 20.76 -14.75
N HIS A 503 31.31 20.76 -14.40
CA HIS A 503 32.07 19.54 -14.16
C HIS A 503 31.66 18.82 -12.87
N LEU A 504 31.19 19.55 -11.85
CA LEU A 504 30.59 18.94 -10.67
C LEU A 504 29.28 18.21 -11.00
N LEU A 505 28.50 18.70 -11.96
CA LEU A 505 27.20 18.15 -12.36
C LEU A 505 27.26 17.12 -13.50
N GLU A 506 28.34 17.08 -14.30
CA GLU A 506 28.35 16.26 -15.53
C GLU A 506 28.49 14.75 -15.30
N ARG A 507 28.84 14.31 -14.08
CA ARG A 507 28.98 12.90 -13.73
C ARG A 507 28.64 12.63 -12.26
N GLU A 508 28.25 11.40 -11.97
CA GLU A 508 28.15 10.89 -10.61
C GLU A 508 29.55 10.65 -10.04
N HIS A 509 29.85 11.24 -8.88
CA HIS A 509 31.16 11.10 -8.25
C HIS A 509 31.18 9.87 -7.36
N ARG A 510 32.30 9.16 -7.39
CA ARG A 510 32.50 7.92 -6.63
C ARG A 510 33.15 8.22 -5.29
N GLY A 511 32.69 7.53 -4.26
CA GLY A 511 33.25 7.50 -2.92
C GLY A 511 34.54 6.71 -2.82
N VAL A 512 35.22 6.80 -1.69
CA VAL A 512 36.56 6.25 -1.48
C VAL A 512 36.54 4.88 -0.79
N LEU A 513 35.43 4.48 -0.17
CA LEU A 513 35.33 3.24 0.58
C LEU A 513 35.06 2.04 -0.32
N THR A 514 34.02 2.14 -1.15
CA THR A 514 33.52 1.06 -2.00
C THR A 514 33.45 1.47 -3.48
N GLY A 515 33.73 2.74 -3.78
CA GLY A 515 33.52 3.30 -5.10
C GLY A 515 32.03 3.53 -5.41
N SER A 516 31.18 3.52 -4.39
CA SER A 516 29.74 3.79 -4.51
C SER A 516 29.49 5.28 -4.76
N ALA A 517 28.31 5.63 -5.27
CA ALA A 517 27.95 7.02 -5.51
C ALA A 517 27.89 7.83 -4.20
N ILE A 518 28.41 9.05 -4.23
CA ILE A 518 28.31 9.95 -3.07
C ILE A 518 26.94 10.65 -3.00
N THR A 519 26.42 10.86 -1.80
CA THR A 519 25.13 11.53 -1.55
C THR A 519 25.16 12.34 -0.25
N ASP A 520 24.10 13.12 -0.03
CA ASP A 520 23.82 13.83 1.24
C ASP A 520 24.98 14.71 1.69
N MET A 521 25.53 15.49 0.76
CA MET A 521 26.59 16.46 1.05
C MET A 521 26.47 17.71 0.18
N LYS A 522 26.90 18.84 0.73
CA LYS A 522 27.03 20.12 0.04
C LYS A 522 28.47 20.30 -0.42
N ILE A 523 28.66 20.63 -1.69
CA ILE A 523 29.95 20.91 -2.31
C ILE A 523 29.99 22.39 -2.70
N THR A 524 30.75 23.19 -1.96
CA THR A 524 30.85 24.64 -2.18
C THR A 524 32.19 24.99 -2.81
N LEU A 525 32.19 25.68 -3.97
CA LEU A 525 33.41 26.24 -4.55
C LEU A 525 33.82 27.48 -3.75
N ILE A 526 34.91 27.37 -2.99
CA ILE A 526 35.41 28.45 -2.12
C ILE A 526 36.56 29.24 -2.75
N ALA A 527 37.44 28.55 -3.48
CA ALA A 527 38.62 29.17 -4.08
C ALA A 527 39.07 28.43 -5.34
N GLY A 528 39.80 29.13 -6.20
CA GLY A 528 40.39 28.53 -7.39
C GLY A 528 41.29 29.51 -8.13
N ARG A 529 42.12 29.00 -9.04
CA ARG A 529 43.07 29.82 -9.79
C ARG A 529 43.22 29.35 -11.23
N ALA A 530 43.23 30.32 -12.14
CA ALA A 530 43.51 30.14 -13.56
C ALA A 530 44.77 30.92 -13.98
N HIS A 531 45.45 30.44 -15.03
CA HIS A 531 46.53 31.11 -15.73
C HIS A 531 46.07 31.60 -17.11
N GLN A 532 46.24 32.89 -17.39
CA GLN A 532 45.71 33.57 -18.60
C GLN A 532 46.12 32.94 -19.95
N LYS A 533 47.23 32.21 -20.01
CA LYS A 533 47.77 31.60 -21.25
C LYS A 533 47.81 30.08 -21.26
N HIS A 534 47.63 29.45 -20.09
CA HIS A 534 47.93 28.04 -19.90
C HIS A 534 46.72 27.26 -19.40
N THR A 535 45.67 27.91 -18.91
CA THR A 535 44.45 27.21 -18.54
C THR A 535 43.57 26.95 -19.75
N GLU A 536 43.24 25.68 -19.97
CA GLU A 536 42.24 25.23 -20.92
C GLU A 536 41.02 24.66 -20.17
N GLY A 537 39.88 24.54 -20.87
CA GLY A 537 38.66 24.04 -20.22
C GLY A 537 38.79 22.62 -19.65
N GLY A 538 39.62 21.77 -20.25
CA GLY A 538 39.88 20.42 -19.76
C GLY A 538 40.70 20.37 -18.46
N ASP A 539 41.44 21.44 -18.13
CA ASP A 539 42.30 21.49 -16.93
C ASP A 539 41.45 21.63 -15.67
N PHE A 540 40.41 22.47 -15.72
CA PHE A 540 39.46 22.60 -14.62
C PHE A 540 38.68 21.32 -14.35
N ARG A 541 38.30 20.56 -15.40
CA ARG A 541 37.72 19.23 -15.22
C ARG A 541 38.63 18.33 -14.38
N GLN A 542 39.92 18.26 -14.71
CA GLN A 542 40.87 17.41 -14.00
C GLN A 542 41.12 17.90 -12.57
N ALA A 543 41.21 19.21 -12.35
CA ALA A 543 41.39 19.81 -11.03
C ALA A 543 40.16 19.59 -10.13
N THR A 544 38.94 19.83 -10.64
CA THR A 544 37.69 19.63 -9.89
C THR A 544 37.53 18.19 -9.40
N TYR A 545 37.79 17.20 -10.26
CA TYR A 545 37.68 15.79 -9.87
C TYR A 545 38.69 15.39 -8.79
N ARG A 546 39.90 15.95 -8.86
CA ARG A 546 40.93 15.73 -7.83
C ARG A 546 40.59 16.43 -6.53
N ALA A 547 39.99 17.61 -6.58
CA ALA A 547 39.54 18.33 -5.39
C ALA A 547 38.50 17.51 -4.60
N ILE A 548 37.48 16.96 -5.29
CA ILE A 548 36.50 16.07 -4.66
C ILE A 548 37.19 14.84 -4.08
N ARG A 549 38.00 14.15 -4.89
CA ARG A 549 38.66 12.91 -4.43
C ARG A 549 39.60 13.13 -3.25
N GLN A 550 40.42 14.18 -3.29
CA GLN A 550 41.34 14.53 -2.21
C GLN A 550 40.56 14.89 -0.93
N GLY A 551 39.47 15.64 -1.05
CA GLY A 551 38.59 15.95 0.08
C GLY A 551 37.95 14.70 0.68
N LEU A 552 37.43 13.79 -0.15
CA LEU A 552 36.85 12.52 0.33
C LEU A 552 37.89 11.62 1.03
N MET A 553 39.15 11.63 0.60
CA MET A 553 40.24 10.89 1.27
C MET A 553 40.58 11.47 2.66
N GLU A 554 40.36 12.78 2.87
CA GLU A 554 40.52 13.43 4.18
C GLU A 554 39.26 13.37 5.05
N ALA A 555 38.09 13.20 4.44
CA ALA A 555 36.82 13.11 5.14
C ALA A 555 36.68 11.81 5.93
N GLU A 556 35.93 11.88 7.02
CA GLU A 556 35.34 10.72 7.68
C GLU A 556 34.18 10.22 6.81
N SER A 557 34.52 9.41 5.81
CA SER A 557 33.55 8.80 4.88
C SER A 557 32.72 7.72 5.57
N VAL A 558 31.42 7.69 5.29
CA VAL A 558 30.44 6.76 5.85
C VAL A 558 29.77 6.00 4.71
N LEU A 559 29.79 4.67 4.78
CA LEU A 559 29.04 3.81 3.86
C LEU A 559 27.56 3.80 4.28
N LEU A 560 26.67 3.97 3.31
CA LEU A 560 25.23 3.94 3.46
C LEU A 560 24.67 2.72 2.74
N GLU A 561 23.66 2.10 3.34
CA GLU A 561 22.90 1.01 2.73
C GLU A 561 21.39 1.33 2.76
N PRO A 562 20.60 0.76 1.86
CA PRO A 562 19.16 0.94 1.86
C PRO A 562 18.49 0.17 3.01
N TYR A 563 17.44 0.76 3.57
CA TYR A 563 16.60 0.17 4.61
C TYR A 563 15.17 -0.05 4.11
N TYR A 564 14.56 -1.15 4.52
CA TYR A 564 13.12 -1.35 4.40
C TYR A 564 12.42 -0.81 5.65
N GLN A 565 11.30 -0.12 5.45
CA GLN A 565 10.24 -0.07 6.43
C GLN A 565 9.38 -1.32 6.27
N PHE A 566 9.05 -1.99 7.37
CA PHE A 566 8.31 -3.23 7.34
C PHE A 566 7.08 -3.20 8.24
N ARG A 567 6.11 -4.04 7.88
CA ARG A 567 4.95 -4.41 8.71
C ARG A 567 4.81 -5.92 8.67
N ILE A 568 4.93 -6.59 9.81
CA ILE A 568 4.74 -8.04 9.94
C ILE A 568 3.46 -8.29 10.73
N GLU A 569 2.55 -9.06 10.17
CA GLU A 569 1.35 -9.54 10.85
C GLU A 569 1.58 -11.00 11.21
N LEU A 570 1.45 -11.36 12.47
CA LEU A 570 1.69 -12.73 12.91
C LEU A 570 0.87 -13.10 14.14
N PRO A 571 0.60 -14.39 14.38
CA PRO A 571 -0.06 -14.84 15.60
C PRO A 571 0.70 -14.41 16.86
N GLU A 572 -0.02 -14.03 17.92
CA GLU A 572 0.57 -13.56 19.19
C GLU A 572 1.65 -14.51 19.75
N GLN A 573 1.46 -15.82 19.57
CA GLN A 573 2.37 -16.86 20.06
C GLN A 573 3.75 -16.83 19.40
N MET A 574 3.85 -16.26 18.19
CA MET A 574 5.08 -16.22 17.40
C MET A 574 5.82 -14.88 17.48
N ILE A 575 5.25 -13.88 18.17
CA ILE A 575 5.80 -12.52 18.19
C ILE A 575 7.21 -12.44 18.75
N GLY A 576 7.50 -13.20 19.81
CA GLY A 576 8.82 -13.21 20.43
C GLY A 576 9.93 -13.70 19.50
N ARG A 577 9.61 -14.61 18.57
CA ARG A 577 10.55 -15.05 17.54
C ARG A 577 10.82 -13.94 16.54
N ALA A 578 9.78 -13.30 16.00
CA ALA A 578 9.91 -12.20 15.05
C ALA A 578 10.77 -11.05 15.62
N MET A 579 10.54 -10.69 16.89
CA MET A 579 11.35 -9.69 17.59
C MET A 579 12.83 -10.09 17.63
N THR A 580 13.12 -11.33 18.03
CA THR A 580 14.51 -11.82 18.12
C THR A 580 15.20 -11.82 16.76
N ASP A 581 14.48 -12.16 15.70
CA ASP A 581 15.04 -12.21 14.35
C ASP A 581 15.32 -10.78 13.83
N ILE A 582 14.41 -9.83 14.04
CA ILE A 582 14.63 -8.42 13.67
C ILE A 582 15.80 -7.81 14.43
N GLU A 583 15.95 -8.09 15.73
CA GLU A 583 17.11 -7.63 16.50
C GLU A 583 18.42 -8.19 15.93
N LYS A 584 18.44 -9.45 15.50
CA LYS A 584 19.61 -10.07 14.85
C LYS A 584 19.93 -9.44 13.51
N MET A 585 18.91 -9.04 12.75
CA MET A 585 19.05 -8.36 11.47
C MET A 585 19.35 -6.86 11.62
N ASN A 586 19.70 -6.38 12.83
CA ASN A 586 19.97 -4.97 13.14
C ASN A 586 18.79 -4.03 12.81
N GLY A 587 17.57 -4.55 12.90
CA GLY A 587 16.35 -3.77 12.72
C GLY A 587 15.83 -3.15 14.02
N THR A 588 15.05 -2.09 13.86
CA THR A 588 14.26 -1.46 14.93
C THR A 588 12.79 -1.77 14.73
N PHE A 589 12.02 -1.97 15.80
CA PHE A 589 10.61 -2.30 15.69
C PHE A 589 9.76 -1.77 16.84
N GLU A 590 8.47 -1.69 16.59
CA GLU A 590 7.40 -1.34 17.51
C GLU A 590 6.25 -2.35 17.37
N ILE A 591 5.61 -2.67 18.49
CA ILE A 591 4.51 -3.64 18.52
C ILE A 591 3.20 -2.89 18.63
N THR A 592 2.28 -3.18 17.72
CA THR A 592 0.88 -2.76 17.80
C THR A 592 -0.01 -4.00 17.90
N GLN A 593 -0.86 -4.05 18.93
CA GLN A 593 -1.86 -5.12 19.05
C GLN A 593 -3.01 -4.85 18.08
N ALA A 594 -3.30 -5.80 17.19
CA ALA A 594 -4.48 -5.77 16.33
C ALA A 594 -5.63 -6.59 16.94
N GLN A 595 -6.84 -6.38 16.40
CA GLN A 595 -8.02 -7.17 16.77
C GLN A 595 -7.98 -8.53 16.05
N GLY A 596 -8.41 -9.61 16.72
CA GLY A 596 -8.54 -10.94 16.09
C GLY A 596 -7.39 -11.93 16.34
N GLY A 597 -6.56 -11.74 17.38
CA GLY A 597 -5.51 -12.71 17.77
C GLY A 597 -4.24 -12.66 16.91
N LEU A 598 -4.15 -11.69 15.99
CA LEU A 598 -2.94 -11.32 15.25
C LEU A 598 -2.31 -10.09 15.90
N SER A 599 -0.99 -10.09 15.98
CA SER A 599 -0.17 -8.94 16.36
C SER A 599 0.53 -8.36 15.15
N VAL A 600 0.68 -7.04 15.15
CA VAL A 600 1.37 -6.30 14.09
C VAL A 600 2.68 -5.76 14.63
N LEU A 601 3.76 -6.02 13.91
CA LEU A 601 5.11 -5.57 14.22
C LEU A 601 5.56 -4.63 13.10
N THR A 602 5.71 -3.35 13.40
CA THR A 602 6.15 -2.35 12.42
C THR A 602 7.56 -1.90 12.74
N GLY A 603 8.39 -1.62 11.73
CA GLY A 603 9.77 -1.28 12.01
C GLY A 603 10.58 -0.94 10.77
N ARG A 604 11.90 -0.87 10.94
CA ARG A 604 12.87 -0.61 9.87
C ARG A 604 14.05 -1.57 10.00
N ALA A 605 14.57 -2.10 8.90
CA ALA A 605 15.72 -3.00 8.90
C ALA A 605 16.51 -2.91 7.58
N PRO A 606 17.81 -3.24 7.57
CA PRO A 606 18.64 -3.26 6.36
C PRO A 606 18.05 -4.17 5.27
N VAL A 607 18.06 -3.71 4.02
CA VAL A 607 17.60 -4.52 2.88
C VAL A 607 18.44 -5.79 2.74
N SER A 608 19.75 -5.73 2.99
CA SER A 608 20.69 -6.86 2.87
C SER A 608 20.31 -8.06 3.73
N GLU A 609 19.72 -7.82 4.90
CA GLU A 609 19.36 -8.86 5.87
C GLU A 609 17.92 -9.37 5.65
N MET A 610 17.04 -8.52 5.10
CA MET A 610 15.60 -8.79 5.02
C MET A 610 15.15 -9.47 3.72
N GLN A 611 16.01 -9.56 2.70
CA GLN A 611 15.65 -10.14 1.38
C GLN A 611 15.01 -11.54 1.49
N ASP A 612 15.52 -12.40 2.36
CA ASP A 612 15.02 -13.78 2.52
C ASP A 612 14.06 -13.95 3.70
N TYR A 613 13.93 -12.93 4.56
CA TYR A 613 13.17 -13.03 5.80
C TYR A 613 11.67 -13.34 5.63
N PRO A 614 10.97 -12.84 4.59
CA PRO A 614 9.58 -13.23 4.34
C PRO A 614 9.34 -14.73 4.22
N LYS A 615 10.30 -15.46 3.65
CA LYS A 615 10.24 -16.93 3.57
C LYS A 615 10.30 -17.56 4.97
N GLU A 616 11.19 -17.05 5.82
CA GLU A 616 11.31 -17.54 7.20
C GLU A 616 10.04 -17.26 8.00
N VAL A 617 9.47 -16.05 7.89
CA VAL A 617 8.20 -15.66 8.52
C VAL A 617 7.11 -16.65 8.11
N ALA A 618 6.93 -16.87 6.81
CA ALA A 618 5.93 -17.82 6.32
C ALA A 618 6.17 -19.24 6.89
N ALA A 619 7.42 -19.71 6.93
CA ALA A 619 7.75 -21.04 7.41
C ALA A 619 7.44 -21.25 8.90
N TYR A 620 7.89 -20.35 9.78
CA TYR A 620 7.69 -20.55 11.22
C TYR A 620 6.29 -20.19 11.71
N THR A 621 5.58 -19.34 10.98
CA THR A 621 4.17 -19.04 11.24
C THR A 621 3.22 -20.04 10.58
N LYS A 622 3.72 -21.06 9.86
CA LYS A 622 2.91 -22.01 9.09
C LYS A 622 1.98 -21.32 8.08
N GLY A 623 2.46 -20.24 7.48
CA GLY A 623 1.74 -19.43 6.48
C GLY A 623 0.68 -18.48 7.05
N PHE A 624 0.55 -18.38 8.37
CA PHE A 624 -0.36 -17.39 9.00
C PHE A 624 0.26 -16.01 9.12
N GLY A 625 1.59 -15.92 9.04
CA GLY A 625 2.33 -14.66 9.10
C GLY A 625 2.46 -14.02 7.74
N ARG A 626 2.32 -12.70 7.68
CA ARG A 626 2.55 -11.87 6.50
C ARG A 626 3.58 -10.81 6.82
N ILE A 627 4.35 -10.41 5.83
CA ILE A 627 5.28 -9.30 5.94
C ILE A 627 5.13 -8.42 4.71
N PHE A 628 5.11 -7.12 4.95
CA PHE A 628 5.09 -6.07 3.94
C PHE A 628 6.40 -5.29 4.07
N LEU A 629 7.04 -4.99 2.94
CA LEU A 629 8.33 -4.28 2.88
C LEU A 629 8.19 -3.10 1.92
N THR A 630 8.54 -1.91 2.37
CA THR A 630 8.61 -0.68 1.56
C THR A 630 9.98 -0.05 1.72
N LEU A 631 10.54 0.56 0.67
CA LEU A 631 11.85 1.22 0.77
C LEU A 631 11.72 2.51 1.61
N ASP A 632 12.50 2.63 2.69
CA ASP A 632 12.47 3.77 3.63
C ASP A 632 13.56 4.82 3.33
N GLY A 633 14.59 4.44 2.58
CA GLY A 633 15.71 5.30 2.21
C GLY A 633 17.06 4.68 2.56
N TYR A 634 18.09 5.53 2.69
CA TYR A 634 19.46 5.14 3.01
C TYR A 634 19.83 5.52 4.44
N ALA A 635 20.52 4.61 5.14
CA ALA A 635 21.07 4.87 6.48
C ALA A 635 22.48 4.28 6.60
N PRO A 636 23.25 4.66 7.65
CA PRO A 636 24.60 4.11 7.87
C PRO A 636 24.60 2.59 7.85
N CYS A 637 25.51 2.02 7.05
CA CYS A 637 25.59 0.58 6.85
C CYS A 637 25.96 -0.13 8.17
N HIS A 638 25.14 -1.10 8.56
CA HIS A 638 25.25 -1.81 9.83
C HIS A 638 26.56 -2.61 9.95
N ASN A 639 27.07 -3.14 8.83
CA ASN A 639 28.29 -3.94 8.76
C ASN A 639 29.33 -3.36 7.77
N ALA A 640 29.49 -2.04 7.75
CA ALA A 640 30.33 -1.33 6.78
C ALA A 640 31.73 -1.93 6.57
N ALA A 641 32.43 -2.33 7.64
CA ALA A 641 33.78 -2.90 7.54
C ALA A 641 33.83 -4.20 6.72
N GLU A 642 32.82 -5.07 6.84
CA GLU A 642 32.75 -6.34 6.10
C GLU A 642 32.44 -6.08 4.63
N VAL A 643 31.52 -5.15 4.35
CA VAL A 643 31.15 -4.77 2.98
C VAL A 643 32.33 -4.12 2.26
N ILE A 644 33.07 -3.23 2.93
CA ILE A 644 34.26 -2.57 2.39
C ILE A 644 35.34 -3.59 2.05
N ASP A 645 35.63 -4.54 2.95
CA ASP A 645 36.63 -5.59 2.72
C ASP A 645 36.20 -6.53 1.57
N ALA A 646 34.92 -6.89 1.50
CA ALA A 646 34.38 -7.75 0.45
C ALA A 646 34.42 -7.11 -0.94
N ILE A 647 34.13 -5.80 -1.05
CA ILE A 647 34.22 -5.06 -2.31
C ILE A 647 35.69 -4.82 -2.68
N GLY A 648 36.55 -4.56 -1.70
CA GLY A 648 38.00 -4.43 -1.89
C GLY A 648 38.40 -3.28 -2.81
N TYR A 649 37.63 -2.20 -2.81
CA TYR A 649 37.87 -1.04 -3.66
C TYR A 649 39.11 -0.25 -3.20
N ASP A 650 40.06 -0.04 -4.10
CA ASP A 650 41.30 0.70 -3.82
C ASP A 650 41.25 2.09 -4.48
N ALA A 651 40.96 3.11 -3.68
CA ALA A 651 40.86 4.49 -4.13
C ALA A 651 42.21 5.11 -4.56
N GLU A 652 43.35 4.62 -4.07
CA GLU A 652 44.67 5.17 -4.41
C GLU A 652 45.15 4.68 -5.79
N HIS A 653 44.72 3.48 -6.20
CA HIS A 653 45.06 2.90 -7.50
C HIS A 653 43.98 3.09 -8.58
N ASP A 654 42.88 3.80 -8.28
CA ASP A 654 41.87 4.17 -9.29
C ASP A 654 42.41 5.23 -10.26
N THR A 655 43.00 4.75 -11.36
CA THR A 655 43.52 5.62 -12.43
C THR A 655 42.45 6.44 -13.15
N ALA A 656 41.18 6.03 -13.10
CA ALA A 656 40.07 6.77 -13.70
C ALA A 656 39.60 7.93 -12.80
N ASN A 657 39.81 7.83 -11.48
CA ASN A 657 39.52 8.89 -10.51
C ASN A 657 40.68 9.09 -9.53
N PRO A 658 41.80 9.68 -9.99
CA PRO A 658 43.01 9.80 -9.20
C PRO A 658 42.80 10.70 -7.97
N SER A 659 43.30 10.24 -6.82
CA SER A 659 43.28 10.98 -5.54
C SER A 659 44.37 12.04 -5.42
N GLY A 660 45.49 11.86 -6.13
CA GLY A 660 46.62 12.79 -6.15
C GLY A 660 46.49 13.93 -7.16
N SER A 661 47.23 15.02 -6.92
CA SER A 661 47.29 16.20 -7.78
C SER A 661 48.57 16.26 -8.62
N VAL A 662 48.54 16.97 -9.75
CA VAL A 662 49.69 17.05 -10.68
C VAL A 662 50.30 18.44 -10.61
N PHE A 663 51.58 18.52 -10.24
CA PHE A 663 52.35 19.75 -10.11
C PHE A 663 53.50 19.80 -11.12
N CYS A 664 54.02 20.99 -11.41
CA CYS A 664 55.16 21.16 -12.33
C CYS A 664 56.44 21.54 -11.58
N ALA A 665 57.51 20.76 -11.77
CA ALA A 665 58.86 21.13 -11.32
C ALA A 665 59.87 20.93 -12.46
N HIS A 666 60.72 21.93 -12.70
CA HIS A 666 61.77 21.88 -13.73
C HIS A 666 61.26 21.56 -15.16
N GLY A 667 60.02 21.91 -15.48
CA GLY A 667 59.43 21.68 -16.81
C GLY A 667 58.93 20.26 -17.07
N ALA A 668 58.78 19.44 -16.02
CA ALA A 668 58.11 18.15 -16.07
C ALA A 668 57.00 18.10 -14.99
N GLY A 669 55.85 17.55 -15.36
CA GLY A 669 54.76 17.29 -14.41
C GLY A 669 55.10 16.08 -13.53
N PHE A 670 54.83 16.16 -12.24
CA PHE A 670 54.95 15.07 -11.28
C PHE A 670 53.68 14.98 -10.43
N THR A 671 53.33 13.78 -9.97
CA THR A 671 52.14 13.55 -9.15
C THR A 671 52.49 13.65 -7.68
N VAL A 672 51.70 14.41 -6.93
CA VAL A 672 51.76 14.53 -5.47
C VAL A 672 50.62 13.70 -4.86
N PRO A 673 50.91 12.77 -3.93
CA PRO A 673 49.91 12.01 -3.19
C PRO A 673 48.90 12.90 -2.45
N TRP A 674 47.67 12.42 -2.28
CA TRP A 674 46.55 13.19 -1.73
C TRP A 674 46.85 13.86 -0.36
N ASN A 675 47.63 13.19 0.48
CA ASN A 675 48.01 13.61 1.83
C ASN A 675 49.07 14.74 1.85
N GLU A 676 49.75 14.99 0.74
CA GLU A 676 50.79 16.02 0.60
C GLU A 676 50.30 17.24 -0.22
N VAL A 677 49.12 17.16 -0.86
CA VAL A 677 48.61 18.19 -1.78
C VAL A 677 48.51 19.56 -1.13
N LYS A 678 48.04 19.64 0.12
CA LYS A 678 47.89 20.91 0.86
C LYS A 678 49.22 21.59 1.19
N GLU A 679 50.33 20.85 1.23
CA GLU A 679 51.66 21.44 1.43
C GLU A 679 52.19 22.13 0.16
N HIS A 680 51.64 21.75 -0.99
CA HIS A 680 52.05 22.20 -2.32
C HIS A 680 51.08 23.19 -2.99
N MET A 681 49.94 23.48 -2.36
CA MET A 681 48.92 24.39 -2.90
C MET A 681 49.46 25.82 -3.13
N HIS A 682 48.97 26.50 -4.17
CA HIS A 682 49.37 27.86 -4.51
C HIS A 682 48.36 28.93 -4.06
N VAL A 683 47.16 28.52 -3.63
CA VAL A 683 46.13 29.38 -3.03
C VAL A 683 46.09 29.17 -1.51
N GLU A 684 45.88 30.24 -0.74
CA GLU A 684 45.72 30.13 0.71
C GLU A 684 44.44 29.31 1.03
N GLY A 685 44.61 28.20 1.75
CA GLY A 685 43.51 27.30 2.10
C GLY A 685 42.52 27.89 3.09
N TRP A 686 41.38 27.25 3.20
CA TRP A 686 40.32 27.62 4.13
C TRP A 686 40.82 27.57 5.58
N GLN A 687 40.78 28.71 6.27
CA GLN A 687 41.04 28.78 7.70
C GLN A 687 39.70 28.80 8.43
N PRO A 688 39.38 27.81 9.30
CA PRO A 688 38.23 27.93 10.18
C PRO A 688 38.44 29.20 11.03
N GLU A 689 37.46 30.12 11.03
CA GLU A 689 37.55 31.35 11.81
C GLU A 689 37.80 31.03 13.29
N THR A 690 39.07 31.13 13.71
CA THR A 690 39.42 31.11 15.12
C THR A 690 39.16 32.51 15.65
N VAL A 691 37.97 32.72 16.20
CA VAL A 691 37.61 33.94 16.92
C VAL A 691 38.60 34.16 18.07
N LYS A 692 39.56 35.07 17.86
CA LYS A 692 40.38 35.67 18.93
C LYS A 692 39.45 36.46 19.85
N ARG A 693 39.09 35.88 21.00
CA ARG A 693 38.50 36.64 22.12
C ARG A 693 39.58 37.50 22.77
N GLU A 694 39.53 38.81 22.55
CA GLU A 694 40.19 39.77 23.44
C GLU A 694 39.46 39.78 24.79
N GLU A 695 40.23 39.60 25.87
CA GLU A 695 39.77 39.58 27.25
C GLU A 695 39.34 40.98 27.71
N LEU A 696 38.04 41.12 28.00
CA LEU A 696 37.46 42.17 28.84
C LEU A 696 36.68 41.49 29.99
N PRO A 697 36.55 42.15 31.16
CA PRO A 697 36.73 41.49 32.45
C PRO A 697 35.58 40.55 32.86
N GLU A 698 35.98 39.47 33.54
CA GLU A 698 35.14 38.39 34.04
C GLU A 698 33.91 38.87 34.83
N ARG A 699 32.73 38.79 34.18
CA ARG A 699 31.49 38.35 34.82
C ARG A 699 30.66 37.50 33.85
N ALA A 700 30.84 36.18 33.98
CA ALA A 700 29.92 35.09 33.65
C ALA A 700 29.06 35.26 32.37
N THR A 701 29.65 34.92 31.22
CA THR A 701 28.94 34.67 29.97
C THR A 701 28.51 33.21 29.87
N ARG A 702 27.20 32.98 29.85
CA ARG A 702 26.57 31.76 29.34
C ARG A 702 26.47 31.86 27.82
N SER A 703 26.76 30.74 27.16
CA SER A 703 26.53 30.41 25.75
C SER A 703 25.29 31.08 25.16
N VAL A 704 25.49 31.88 24.11
CA VAL A 704 24.46 32.31 23.16
C VAL A 704 24.63 31.40 21.94
N MET A 705 23.70 30.46 21.80
CA MET A 705 23.42 29.73 20.55
C MET A 705 22.71 30.70 19.62
N ASP A 706 22.97 30.57 18.32
CA ASP A 706 22.26 31.29 17.28
C ASP A 706 20.74 31.12 17.43
N GLU A 707 20.07 32.27 17.38
CA GLU A 707 18.63 32.45 17.48
C GLU A 707 17.96 31.90 16.23
N TRP A 708 17.43 30.69 16.34
CA TRP A 708 16.25 30.30 15.58
C TRP A 708 15.01 30.86 16.27
N ILE A 709 14.18 31.59 15.53
CA ILE A 709 12.87 32.07 16.00
C ILE A 709 12.00 30.84 16.23
N GLY A 710 11.78 30.52 17.51
CA GLY A 710 11.02 29.38 17.98
C GLY A 710 9.55 29.72 18.23
N VAL A 711 8.74 28.67 18.29
CA VAL A 711 7.32 28.64 18.71
C VAL A 711 7.07 29.35 20.06
N ASP A 712 8.13 29.61 20.82
CA ASP A 712 8.15 30.44 22.02
C ASP A 712 7.66 31.88 21.80
N GLU A 713 7.72 32.43 20.58
CA GLU A 713 7.20 33.77 20.28
C GLU A 713 5.66 33.80 20.24
N VAL A 714 5.03 32.67 19.87
CA VAL A 714 3.57 32.46 19.93
C VAL A 714 3.12 32.24 21.37
N ASP A 715 3.88 31.46 22.15
CA ASP A 715 3.67 31.31 23.60
C ASP A 715 3.89 32.66 24.35
N ALA A 716 4.79 33.52 23.87
CA ALA A 716 5.01 34.86 24.42
C ALA A 716 3.89 35.86 24.08
N ILE A 717 3.17 35.68 22.97
CA ILE A 717 1.94 36.43 22.65
C ILE A 717 0.79 35.93 23.54
N LEU A 718 0.70 34.63 23.79
CA LEU A 718 -0.27 33.99 24.71
C LEU A 718 -0.09 34.43 26.18
N GLU A 719 1.15 34.60 26.65
CA GLU A 719 1.40 35.11 28.02
C GLU A 719 1.10 36.62 28.16
N LYS A 720 1.28 37.41 27.11
CA LYS A 720 1.03 38.87 27.11
C LYS A 720 -0.46 39.21 27.19
N THR A 721 -1.34 38.36 26.68
CA THR A 721 -2.80 38.54 26.77
C THR A 721 -3.36 38.08 28.13
N PHE A 722 -2.76 37.07 28.76
CA PHE A 722 -3.27 36.48 30.01
C PHE A 722 -3.06 37.35 31.27
N TYR A 723 -1.98 38.13 31.35
CA TYR A 723 -1.62 38.89 32.57
C TYR A 723 -1.94 40.38 32.55
N ALA A 724 -2.67 40.89 31.54
CA ALA A 724 -3.05 42.30 31.49
C ALA A 724 -4.04 42.72 32.60
N ASN A 725 -4.66 41.79 33.33
CA ASN A 725 -5.71 42.09 34.32
C ASN A 725 -5.69 41.26 35.61
N SER A 726 -4.52 40.90 36.16
CA SER A 726 -4.48 40.35 37.52
C SER A 726 -3.41 40.98 38.39
N GLY A 727 -3.86 41.76 39.37
CA GLY A 727 -3.03 42.41 40.37
C GLY A 727 -2.35 41.41 41.30
N ALA A 728 -1.04 41.56 41.40
CA ALA A 728 -0.13 41.28 42.52
C ALA A 728 -0.61 40.32 43.63
N ARG A 729 0.19 39.27 43.89
CA ARG A 729 0.67 38.95 45.24
C ARG A 729 1.82 37.93 45.25
N THR A 730 2.85 38.33 45.99
CA THR A 730 4.04 37.60 46.43
C THR A 730 3.71 36.33 47.25
N ARG A 731 4.52 35.27 47.12
CA ARG A 731 5.23 34.63 48.26
C ARG A 731 6.22 33.50 47.88
N ARG A 732 7.27 33.47 48.72
CA ARG A 732 8.52 32.68 48.74
C ARG A 732 8.39 31.20 49.12
N ASN A 733 9.33 30.42 48.57
CA ASN A 733 10.19 29.35 49.13
C ASN A 733 9.61 28.19 49.96
N GLY A 734 10.04 26.97 49.62
CA GLY A 734 10.13 25.88 50.60
C GLY A 734 10.45 24.47 50.08
N VAL A 735 11.74 24.19 49.85
CA VAL A 735 12.49 22.95 50.16
C VAL A 735 11.80 21.58 49.97
N VAL A 736 12.34 20.80 49.02
CA VAL A 736 12.09 19.37 48.80
C VAL A 736 12.87 18.51 49.81
N ARG A 737 12.19 17.55 50.47
CA ARG A 737 12.78 16.46 51.25
C ARG A 737 12.49 15.11 50.59
N ARG A 738 13.54 14.29 50.39
CA ARG A 738 13.51 12.90 49.92
C ARG A 738 13.04 11.90 51.00
N ARG A 739 12.22 10.91 50.61
CA ARG A 739 12.31 9.45 50.92
C ARG A 739 11.11 8.72 50.26
N ARG A 740 11.32 7.77 49.35
CA ARG A 740 11.67 6.33 49.48
C ARG A 740 10.48 5.45 49.93
N VAL A 741 9.89 4.80 48.92
CA VAL A 741 9.26 3.46 48.80
C VAL A 741 8.77 2.78 50.08
N GLU A 742 7.47 2.46 50.11
CA GLU A 742 6.98 1.18 50.65
C GLU A 742 5.64 0.77 50.01
N SER A 743 5.57 -0.51 49.67
CA SER A 743 4.48 -1.24 49.02
C SER A 743 3.34 -1.56 49.98
N ARG A 744 2.08 -1.42 49.54
CA ARG A 744 0.98 -2.32 49.91
C ARG A 744 -0.23 -2.15 48.99
N THR A 745 -0.67 -3.29 48.49
CA THR A 745 -1.85 -3.53 47.64
C THR A 745 -3.12 -3.30 48.45
N GLU A 746 -3.96 -2.34 48.07
CA GLU A 746 -5.39 -2.30 48.45
C GLU A 746 -6.23 -1.77 47.28
N SER A 747 -7.39 -2.39 47.13
CA SER A 747 -8.38 -2.32 46.06
C SER A 747 -8.81 -0.90 45.65
N VAL A 748 -8.72 -0.59 44.35
CA VAL A 748 -9.21 0.68 43.77
C VAL A 748 -10.66 0.50 43.31
N THR A 749 -11.60 1.01 44.11
CA THR A 749 -12.89 1.49 43.63
C THR A 749 -12.66 2.64 42.65
N ARG A 750 -13.10 2.48 41.39
CA ARG A 750 -13.01 3.53 40.36
C ARG A 750 -13.94 4.70 40.70
N ASN A 751 -13.41 5.75 41.29
CA ASN A 751 -14.04 7.06 41.29
C ASN A 751 -13.73 7.75 39.94
N PHE A 752 -14.74 7.93 39.10
CA PHE A 752 -14.65 8.80 37.93
C PHE A 752 -14.41 10.24 38.40
N THR A 753 -13.18 10.71 38.24
CA THR A 753 -12.86 12.13 38.34
C THR A 753 -13.07 12.73 36.95
N SER A 754 -13.95 13.72 36.80
CA SER A 754 -14.10 14.43 35.52
C SER A 754 -12.77 15.09 35.19
N GLN A 755 -12.13 14.70 34.08
CA GLN A 755 -10.93 15.37 33.60
C GLN A 755 -11.24 16.86 33.35
N PRO A 756 -10.30 17.78 33.65
CA PRO A 756 -10.47 19.18 33.29
C PRO A 756 -10.61 19.32 31.78
N LYS A 757 -11.60 20.09 31.30
CA LYS A 757 -11.79 20.38 29.87
C LYS A 757 -10.50 21.00 29.31
N LYS A 758 -9.86 20.32 28.36
CA LYS A 758 -8.74 20.87 27.58
C LYS A 758 -9.28 22.00 26.70
N GLN A 759 -8.46 23.01 26.44
CA GLN A 759 -8.79 24.10 25.51
C GLN A 759 -8.80 23.54 24.07
N GLU A 760 -9.79 23.93 23.27
CA GLU A 760 -10.06 23.40 21.93
C GLU A 760 -9.47 24.32 20.85
N TYR A 761 -8.71 23.72 19.92
CA TYR A 761 -8.13 24.39 18.76
C TYR A 761 -8.66 23.78 17.47
N LEU A 762 -8.90 24.62 16.47
CA LEU A 762 -9.23 24.23 15.11
C LEU A 762 -8.16 24.76 14.15
N LEU A 763 -7.40 23.86 13.54
CA LEU A 763 -6.50 24.18 12.45
C LEU A 763 -7.23 24.00 11.13
N VAL A 764 -7.12 24.97 10.24
CA VAL A 764 -7.78 24.98 8.94
C VAL A 764 -6.73 25.13 7.86
N ASP A 765 -6.63 24.14 6.97
CA ASP A 765 -5.86 24.27 5.75
C ASP A 765 -6.62 25.18 4.77
N GLY A 766 -6.13 26.42 4.64
CA GLY A 766 -6.82 27.48 3.94
C GLY A 766 -7.02 27.21 2.45
N TYR A 767 -6.05 26.65 1.75
CA TYR A 767 -6.18 26.38 0.31
C TYR A 767 -7.05 25.16 0.05
N ASN A 768 -6.92 24.10 0.85
CA ASN A 768 -7.77 22.92 0.74
C ASN A 768 -9.25 23.28 0.91
N ILE A 769 -9.60 24.13 1.89
CA ILE A 769 -10.97 24.62 2.07
C ILE A 769 -11.43 25.49 0.90
N ILE A 770 -10.60 26.42 0.41
CA ILE A 770 -10.96 27.30 -0.72
C ILE A 770 -11.29 26.48 -1.98
N PHE A 771 -10.52 25.43 -2.28
CA PHE A 771 -10.76 24.60 -3.46
C PHE A 771 -11.88 23.57 -3.29
N ALA A 772 -12.27 23.27 -2.05
CA ALA A 772 -13.34 22.34 -1.72
C ALA A 772 -14.75 22.99 -1.70
N TRP A 773 -14.86 24.29 -1.43
CA TRP A 773 -16.14 25.00 -1.38
C TRP A 773 -16.44 25.69 -2.70
N ASP A 774 -17.51 25.29 -3.39
CA ASP A 774 -17.84 25.79 -4.74
C ASP A 774 -17.90 27.33 -4.81
N GLU A 775 -18.47 28.00 -3.79
CA GLU A 775 -18.53 29.47 -3.70
C GLU A 775 -17.14 30.14 -3.66
N LEU A 776 -16.18 29.55 -2.95
CA LEU A 776 -14.83 30.08 -2.81
C LEU A 776 -13.93 29.68 -3.98
N LYS A 777 -14.15 28.50 -4.55
CA LYS A 777 -13.44 27.97 -5.71
C LYS A 777 -13.68 28.81 -6.96
N ASP A 778 -14.93 29.19 -7.21
CA ASP A 778 -15.28 30.06 -8.34
C ASP A 778 -14.69 31.47 -8.15
N LEU A 779 -14.71 32.00 -6.92
CA LEU A 779 -14.10 33.29 -6.61
C LEU A 779 -12.57 33.26 -6.70
N ALA A 780 -11.92 32.16 -6.31
CA ALA A 780 -10.47 32.00 -6.35
C ALA A 780 -9.91 31.99 -7.78
N ARG A 781 -10.72 31.55 -8.77
CA ARG A 781 -10.36 31.62 -10.19
C ARG A 781 -10.25 33.06 -10.70
N GLU A 782 -11.01 33.99 -10.12
CA GLU A 782 -10.98 35.40 -10.49
C GLU A 782 -10.02 36.22 -9.61
N ASN A 783 -10.01 35.98 -8.30
CA ASN A 783 -9.16 36.68 -7.34
C ASN A 783 -8.94 35.84 -6.07
N MET A 784 -7.75 35.26 -5.96
CA MET A 784 -7.33 34.41 -4.84
C MET A 784 -7.31 35.16 -3.48
N ASP A 785 -6.91 36.43 -3.46
CA ASP A 785 -6.91 37.25 -2.24
C ASP A 785 -8.33 37.49 -1.71
N SER A 786 -9.30 37.63 -2.62
CA SER A 786 -10.72 37.82 -2.27
C SER A 786 -11.32 36.55 -1.68
N ALA A 787 -11.01 35.39 -2.26
CA ALA A 787 -11.43 34.09 -1.73
C ALA A 787 -10.86 33.83 -0.33
N ARG A 788 -9.58 34.18 -0.12
CA ARG A 788 -8.94 34.12 1.21
C ARG A 788 -9.62 35.03 2.22
N GLY A 789 -9.91 36.28 1.87
CA GLY A 789 -10.61 37.22 2.74
C GLY A 789 -11.98 36.71 3.20
N ILE A 790 -12.79 36.17 2.28
CA ILE A 790 -14.11 35.60 2.62
C ILE A 790 -13.99 34.37 3.51
N LEU A 791 -13.01 33.49 3.27
CA LEU A 791 -12.77 32.34 4.16
C LEU A 791 -12.45 32.80 5.58
N LEU A 792 -11.52 33.74 5.73
CA LEU A 792 -11.12 34.29 7.03
C LEU A 792 -12.30 34.94 7.77
N ASP A 793 -13.16 35.69 7.06
CA ASP A 793 -14.37 36.27 7.65
C ASP A 793 -15.36 35.19 8.12
N LYS A 794 -15.54 34.11 7.37
CA LYS A 794 -16.39 32.98 7.76
C LYS A 794 -15.83 32.27 9.00
N LEU A 795 -14.52 32.05 9.08
CA LEU A 795 -13.85 31.43 10.23
C LEU A 795 -13.89 32.31 11.50
N CYS A 796 -13.72 33.63 11.35
CA CYS A 796 -13.87 34.61 12.43
C CYS A 796 -15.25 34.52 13.11
N ASN A 797 -16.30 34.45 12.30
CA ASN A 797 -17.67 34.26 12.78
C ASN A 797 -17.83 32.92 13.50
N TYR A 798 -17.23 31.85 12.95
CA TYR A 798 -17.31 30.52 13.53
C TYR A 798 -16.62 30.39 14.90
N GLN A 799 -15.40 30.95 15.05
CA GLN A 799 -14.72 31.06 16.34
C GLN A 799 -15.61 31.77 17.38
N GLY A 800 -16.25 32.88 16.98
CA GLY A 800 -17.17 33.63 17.83
C GLY A 800 -18.35 32.79 18.33
N MET A 801 -18.89 31.89 17.50
CA MET A 801 -20.03 31.03 17.82
C MET A 801 -19.65 29.84 18.70
N LYS A 802 -18.53 29.16 18.39
CA LYS A 802 -18.13 27.91 19.06
C LYS A 802 -17.20 28.11 20.26
N GLN A 803 -16.66 29.32 20.45
CA GLN A 803 -15.69 29.64 21.52
C GLN A 803 -14.47 28.69 21.48
N ILE A 804 -13.98 28.41 20.26
CA ILE A 804 -12.77 27.62 19.97
C ILE A 804 -11.72 28.52 19.35
N GLU A 805 -10.43 28.23 19.56
CA GLU A 805 -9.35 29.00 18.92
C GLU A 805 -9.09 28.48 17.50
N VAL A 806 -9.14 29.35 16.50
CA VAL A 806 -9.00 28.99 15.08
C VAL A 806 -7.67 29.51 14.55
N ILE A 807 -6.93 28.62 13.89
CA ILE A 807 -5.69 28.92 13.18
C ILE A 807 -5.89 28.55 11.71
N ALA A 808 -5.83 29.54 10.82
CA ALA A 808 -5.89 29.33 9.38
C ALA A 808 -4.46 29.34 8.80
N VAL A 809 -4.07 28.25 8.15
CA VAL A 809 -2.73 28.05 7.61
C VAL A 809 -2.79 28.12 6.08
N PHE A 810 -1.89 28.88 5.46
CA PHE A 810 -1.78 29.02 4.01
C PHE A 810 -0.32 28.81 3.58
N ASP A 811 -0.12 28.14 2.46
CA ASP A 811 1.18 28.11 1.79
C ASP A 811 1.61 29.51 1.32
N ALA A 812 2.91 29.82 1.44
CA ALA A 812 3.48 31.01 0.82
C ALA A 812 3.42 30.90 -0.72
N TYR A 813 2.62 31.76 -1.35
CA TYR A 813 2.53 31.83 -2.80
C TYR A 813 3.50 32.89 -3.38
N ARG A 814 4.52 32.44 -4.12
CA ARG A 814 5.35 33.21 -5.08
C ARG A 814 6.01 34.52 -4.60
N VAL A 815 6.83 34.48 -3.55
CA VAL A 815 7.91 35.47 -3.35
C VAL A 815 9.16 34.76 -2.85
N ILE A 816 10.26 34.86 -3.61
CA ILE A 816 11.55 34.22 -3.29
C ILE A 816 12.07 34.78 -1.96
N GLY A 817 12.25 33.92 -0.95
CA GLY A 817 12.83 34.27 0.35
C GLY A 817 11.83 34.74 1.43
N HIS A 818 10.57 34.28 1.40
CA HIS A 818 9.58 34.63 2.44
C HIS A 818 9.78 33.83 3.74
N GLU A 819 9.90 34.51 4.87
CA GLU A 819 9.88 33.91 6.22
C GLU A 819 8.43 33.62 6.67
N THR A 820 8.24 32.75 7.67
CA THR A 820 6.91 32.46 8.21
C THR A 820 6.28 33.73 8.77
N GLU A 821 5.11 34.13 8.24
CA GLU A 821 4.40 35.32 8.69
C GLU A 821 3.16 34.91 9.50
N CYS A 822 3.11 35.34 10.75
CA CYS A 822 1.99 35.10 11.66
C CYS A 822 1.35 36.43 12.04
N PHE A 823 0.05 36.57 11.83
CA PHE A 823 -0.70 37.75 12.29
C PHE A 823 -2.13 37.40 12.67
N ASP A 824 -2.75 38.26 13.48
CA ASP A 824 -4.13 38.09 13.91
C ASP A 824 -5.07 38.76 12.91
N TYR A 825 -6.00 37.99 12.36
CA TYR A 825 -7.10 38.51 11.56
C TYR A 825 -8.37 38.52 12.40
N HIS A 826 -8.77 39.70 12.88
CA HIS A 826 -9.87 39.85 13.85
C HIS A 826 -9.66 39.04 15.13
N ASN A 827 -10.35 37.90 15.29
CA ASN A 827 -10.27 37.01 16.44
C ASN A 827 -9.65 35.64 16.10
N ILE A 828 -9.11 35.45 14.89
CA ILE A 828 -8.45 34.19 14.47
C ILE A 828 -6.98 34.45 14.16
N HIS A 829 -6.15 33.41 14.28
CA HIS A 829 -4.74 33.48 13.92
C HIS A 829 -4.53 33.03 12.47
N VAL A 830 -3.75 33.78 11.70
CA VAL A 830 -3.41 33.47 10.32
C VAL A 830 -1.91 33.23 10.20
N VAL A 831 -1.55 32.11 9.59
CA VAL A 831 -0.16 31.69 9.38
C VAL A 831 0.08 31.51 7.89
N PHE A 832 1.07 32.22 7.35
CA PHE A 832 1.67 31.91 6.07
C PHE A 832 2.99 31.17 6.31
N THR A 833 3.10 29.96 5.78
CA THR A 833 4.32 29.15 5.92
C THR A 833 5.49 29.76 5.13
N LYS A 834 6.73 29.37 5.44
CA LYS A 834 7.91 29.77 4.66
C LYS A 834 7.98 29.00 3.33
N GLU A 835 8.76 29.50 2.35
CA GLU A 835 8.84 28.93 0.99
C GLU A 835 9.15 27.41 0.92
N ALA A 836 9.87 26.87 1.90
CA ALA A 836 10.25 25.45 1.97
C ALA A 836 9.39 24.61 2.92
N GLU A 837 8.31 25.15 3.48
CA GLU A 837 7.40 24.46 4.41
C GLU A 837 5.96 24.53 3.88
N THR A 838 5.32 23.38 3.71
CA THR A 838 3.90 23.34 3.31
C THR A 838 2.99 23.55 4.52
N ALA A 839 1.76 23.98 4.26
CA ALA A 839 0.70 24.09 5.27
C ALA A 839 0.52 22.76 6.00
N ASP A 840 0.59 21.64 5.28
CA ASP A 840 0.55 20.28 5.84
C ASP A 840 1.67 20.06 6.86
N GLN A 841 2.94 20.35 6.50
CA GLN A 841 4.08 20.22 7.41
C GLN A 841 3.92 21.06 8.68
N TYR A 842 3.34 22.26 8.57
CA TYR A 842 3.05 23.10 9.72
C TYR A 842 1.95 22.50 10.61
N ILE A 843 0.86 22.01 10.00
CA ILE A 843 -0.28 21.41 10.69
C ILE A 843 0.14 20.13 11.43
N GLU A 844 0.90 19.24 10.77
CA GLU A 844 1.45 18.03 11.37
C GLU A 844 2.34 18.35 12.58
N LYS A 845 3.28 19.29 12.42
CA LYS A 845 4.19 19.71 13.49
C LYS A 845 3.44 20.32 14.67
N PHE A 846 2.40 21.12 14.40
CA PHE A 846 1.56 21.70 15.43
C PHE A 846 0.77 20.60 16.16
N ALA A 847 0.13 19.70 15.41
CA ALA A 847 -0.64 18.58 15.95
C ALA A 847 0.22 17.69 16.85
N HIS A 848 1.37 17.21 16.38
CA HIS A 848 2.28 16.36 17.13
C HIS A 848 2.78 17.04 18.44
N THR A 849 3.13 18.33 18.36
CA THR A 849 3.64 19.07 19.53
C THR A 849 2.55 19.35 20.58
N ASN A 850 1.31 19.56 20.14
CA ASN A 850 0.24 20.12 20.97
C ASN A 850 -0.92 19.18 21.29
N ALA A 851 -1.03 18.02 20.64
CA ALA A 851 -2.09 17.03 20.88
C ALA A 851 -2.12 16.51 22.32
N SER A 852 -0.97 16.46 22.99
CA SER A 852 -0.89 16.06 24.40
C SER A 852 -1.49 17.10 25.35
N LYS A 853 -1.36 18.39 25.04
CA LYS A 853 -1.75 19.53 25.89
C LYS A 853 -3.16 20.03 25.62
N TYR A 854 -3.56 20.09 24.35
CA TYR A 854 -4.82 20.69 23.89
C TYR A 854 -5.71 19.67 23.21
N GLN A 855 -6.95 20.07 22.91
CA GLN A 855 -7.85 19.28 22.09
C GLN A 855 -7.86 19.87 20.68
N VAL A 856 -7.04 19.29 19.81
CA VAL A 856 -6.80 19.79 18.46
C VAL A 856 -7.74 19.12 17.47
N THR A 857 -8.38 19.93 16.63
CA THR A 857 -9.19 19.49 15.49
C THR A 857 -8.56 20.06 14.22
N VAL A 858 -8.39 19.25 13.18
CA VAL A 858 -7.88 19.70 11.88
C VAL A 858 -8.97 19.60 10.84
N ALA A 859 -9.17 20.67 10.08
CA ALA A 859 -10.08 20.74 8.96
C ALA A 859 -9.33 20.61 7.63
N THR A 860 -9.43 19.43 7.00
CA THR A 860 -8.84 19.13 5.70
C THR A 860 -9.61 18.00 5.00
N SER A 861 -9.65 18.06 3.69
CA SER A 861 -10.17 17.00 2.81
C SER A 861 -9.06 16.20 2.12
N ASP A 862 -7.78 16.46 2.43
CA ASP A 862 -6.67 15.65 1.92
C ASP A 862 -6.60 14.28 2.63
N GLY A 863 -6.68 13.19 1.87
CA GLY A 863 -6.70 11.84 2.42
C GLY A 863 -5.41 11.45 3.14
N LEU A 864 -4.25 11.96 2.72
CA LEU A 864 -2.96 11.64 3.34
C LEU A 864 -2.84 12.35 4.70
N GLU A 865 -3.14 13.65 4.73
CA GLU A 865 -3.16 14.45 5.95
C GLU A 865 -4.14 13.89 6.99
N GLN A 866 -5.30 13.39 6.54
CA GLN A 866 -6.30 12.80 7.43
C GLN A 866 -5.81 11.57 8.20
N VAL A 867 -4.96 10.76 7.58
CA VAL A 867 -4.38 9.56 8.21
C VAL A 867 -3.35 9.97 9.26
N ILE A 868 -2.50 10.95 8.94
CA ILE A 868 -1.43 11.44 9.82
C ILE A 868 -2.01 12.08 11.08
N ILE A 869 -2.98 12.99 10.92
CA ILE A 869 -3.63 13.67 12.04
C ILE A 869 -4.40 12.71 12.96
N ARG A 870 -5.01 11.64 12.40
CA ARG A 870 -5.64 10.60 13.21
C ARG A 870 -4.63 9.78 14.01
N GLY A 871 -3.45 9.53 13.42
CA GLY A 871 -2.33 8.88 14.10
C GLY A 871 -1.87 9.63 15.36
N GLU A 872 -1.89 10.96 15.31
CA GLU A 872 -1.54 11.85 16.42
C GLU A 872 -2.63 11.99 17.51
N GLY A 873 -3.79 11.34 17.34
CA GLY A 873 -4.91 11.40 18.30
C GLY A 873 -5.70 12.71 18.26
N CYS A 874 -5.53 13.52 17.22
CA CYS A 874 -6.30 14.73 16.95
C CYS A 874 -7.68 14.41 16.36
N ARG A 875 -8.64 15.32 16.50
CA ARG A 875 -9.94 15.22 15.83
C ARG A 875 -9.81 15.69 14.39
N LEU A 876 -10.62 15.12 13.52
CA LEU A 876 -10.63 15.46 12.11
C LEU A 876 -12.00 15.94 11.67
N LEU A 877 -12.00 16.94 10.80
CA LEU A 877 -13.18 17.50 10.16
C LEU A 877 -12.92 17.59 8.66
N SER A 878 -13.77 17.01 7.82
CA SER A 878 -13.62 17.21 6.38
C SER A 878 -14.01 18.65 5.99
N ALA A 879 -13.55 19.12 4.82
CA ALA A 879 -13.94 20.45 4.33
C ALA A 879 -15.46 20.60 4.18
N ARG A 880 -16.16 19.51 3.80
CA ARG A 880 -17.62 19.47 3.67
C ARG A 880 -18.32 19.48 5.02
N ASP A 881 -17.80 18.75 5.99
CA ASP A 881 -18.36 18.71 7.34
C ASP A 881 -18.17 20.04 8.06
N LEU A 882 -17.02 20.70 7.90
CA LEU A 882 -16.79 22.05 8.42
C LEU A 882 -17.80 23.04 7.82
N HIS A 883 -18.04 22.98 6.52
CA HIS A 883 -19.04 23.84 5.86
C HIS A 883 -20.44 23.62 6.44
N ALA A 884 -20.87 22.35 6.54
CA ALA A 884 -22.17 21.99 7.08
C ALA A 884 -22.31 22.40 8.56
N GLU A 885 -21.26 22.22 9.37
CA GLU A 885 -21.24 22.63 10.77
C GLU A 885 -21.32 24.16 10.93
N MET A 886 -20.62 24.91 10.09
CA MET A 886 -20.67 26.37 10.08
C MET A 886 -22.05 26.90 9.69
N GLU A 887 -22.71 26.30 8.69
CA GLU A 887 -24.08 26.66 8.33
C GLU A 887 -25.09 26.34 9.44
N LEU A 888 -24.95 25.17 10.08
CA LEU A 888 -25.80 24.77 11.19
C LEU A 888 -25.62 25.69 12.40
N ALA A 889 -24.37 26.04 12.74
CA ALA A 889 -24.07 27.00 13.80
C ALA A 889 -24.66 28.38 13.51
N GLY A 890 -24.58 28.84 12.26
CA GLY A 890 -25.20 30.09 11.80
C GLY A 890 -26.73 30.08 11.93
N LYS A 891 -27.38 28.98 11.53
CA LYS A 891 -28.83 28.81 11.67
C LYS A 891 -29.26 28.78 13.14
N GLN A 892 -28.54 28.06 13.99
CA GLN A 892 -28.80 28.00 15.43
C GLN A 892 -28.64 29.36 16.10
N LEU A 893 -27.62 30.14 15.74
CA LEU A 893 -27.44 31.49 16.25
C LEU A 893 -28.58 32.42 15.80
N SER A 894 -28.99 32.34 14.53
CA SER A 894 -30.12 33.08 13.98
C SER A 894 -31.44 32.70 14.67
N GLU A 895 -31.67 31.42 14.94
CA GLU A 895 -32.85 30.94 15.67
C GLU A 895 -32.83 31.37 17.13
N THR A 896 -31.68 31.29 17.79
CA THR A 896 -31.49 31.76 19.18
C THR A 896 -31.71 33.28 19.26
N TYR A 897 -31.21 34.05 18.29
CA TYR A 897 -31.43 35.49 18.20
C TYR A 897 -32.89 35.83 17.87
N MET A 898 -33.54 35.06 16.99
CA MET A 898 -34.98 35.20 16.72
C MET A 898 -35.82 34.86 17.96
N GLN A 899 -35.47 33.82 18.72
CA GLN A 899 -36.12 33.45 19.98
C GLN A 899 -35.87 34.48 21.09
N GLU A 900 -34.65 35.00 21.23
CA GLU A 900 -34.34 36.07 22.19
C GLU A 900 -34.99 37.39 21.79
N SER A 901 -35.08 37.71 20.50
CA SER A 901 -35.78 38.91 20.01
C SER A 901 -37.30 38.79 20.17
N THR A 902 -37.90 37.61 19.96
CA THR A 902 -39.32 37.36 20.28
C THR A 902 -39.58 37.37 21.79
N THR A 903 -38.64 36.86 22.60
CA THR A 903 -38.74 36.90 24.07
C THR A 903 -38.57 38.32 24.61
N LYS A 904 -37.64 39.12 24.08
CA LYS A 904 -37.50 40.56 24.38
C LYS A 904 -38.71 41.36 23.91
N ASN A 905 -39.23 41.11 22.71
CA ASN A 905 -40.44 41.77 22.22
C ASN A 905 -41.69 41.37 23.02
N ARG A 906 -41.74 40.14 23.53
CA ARG A 906 -42.81 39.66 24.42
C ARG A 906 -42.70 40.26 25.83
N LEU A 907 -41.50 40.38 26.39
CA LEU A 907 -41.24 41.09 27.66
C LEU A 907 -41.54 42.60 27.55
N ILE A 908 -41.19 43.24 26.44
CA ILE A 908 -41.52 44.64 26.16
C ILE A 908 -43.04 44.80 25.95
N GLY A 909 -43.68 43.84 25.27
CA GLY A 909 -45.15 43.78 25.13
C GLY A 909 -45.87 43.62 26.47
N GLU A 910 -45.41 42.72 27.34
CA GLU A 910 -45.94 42.50 28.69
C GLU A 910 -45.70 43.72 29.61
N LEU A 911 -44.56 44.40 29.48
CA LEU A 911 -44.28 45.67 30.17
C LEU A 911 -45.18 46.82 29.69
N LEU A 912 -45.47 46.90 28.40
CA LEU A 912 -46.40 47.88 27.81
C LEU A 912 -47.86 47.59 28.19
N GLU A 913 -48.26 46.31 28.28
CA GLU A 913 -49.58 45.92 28.80
C GLU A 913 -49.72 46.16 30.30
N ALA A 914 -48.67 45.94 31.09
CA ALA A 914 -48.63 46.28 32.51
C ALA A 914 -48.74 47.80 32.75
N GLN A 915 -48.13 48.62 31.89
CA GLN A 915 -48.31 50.07 31.92
C GLN A 915 -49.72 50.51 31.50
N LYS A 916 -50.36 49.84 30.53
CA LYS A 916 -51.77 50.12 30.18
C LYS A 916 -52.76 49.71 31.28
N LYS A 917 -52.50 48.62 32.01
CA LYS A 917 -53.32 48.21 33.17
C LYS A 917 -53.15 49.14 34.37
N ASN A 918 -51.96 49.71 34.58
CA ASN A 918 -51.74 50.73 35.62
C ASN A 918 -52.21 52.14 35.23
N GLY A 919 -52.53 52.38 33.95
CA GLY A 919 -53.12 53.62 33.44
C GLY A 919 -54.65 53.64 33.37
N ALA A 920 -55.33 52.53 33.72
CA ALA A 920 -56.79 52.41 33.72
C ALA A 920 -57.41 52.37 35.14
N SER A 921 -56.64 52.81 36.14
CA SER A 921 -57.08 53.03 37.52
C SER A 921 -56.80 54.48 37.92
N THR A 922 -57.57 55.40 37.32
CA THR A 922 -58.05 56.61 38.01
C THR A 922 -59.47 56.37 38.44
#